data_AF-A0A9N9SXD0-F1
#
_entry.id   AF-A0A9N9SXD0-F1
#
_cell.length_a   1.000
_cell.length_b   1.000
_cell.length_c   1.000
_cell.angle_alpha   90.00
_cell.angle_beta   90.00
_cell.angle_gamma   90.00
#
_symmetry.space_group_name_H-M   'P 1'
#
loop_
_entity.id
_entity.type
_entity.pdbx_description
1 polymer ?
#
loop_
_entity_poly.entity_id
_entity_poly.type
_entity_poly.pdbx_seq_one_letter_code
_entity_poly.pdbx_strand_id
1 'polypeptide(L)'
;MNHRWGHSGAAAVLVLGFVASELAAGSTASTLPPQVKIGAIFTEDEKNGPNELAFKYAVNKINKDKTLLPYTSLVYDIQYVPRDDSFHASKKACQLVQYGVHAIFGPSDPLLGAHIHSICDALDIPHLEARLDVESDIKEFSINLHPTQHLLNAAFQDVMEFLNWTKIAIIYEKDYGLLKLRELVRSPQNGGLEIHLRQASPESYQDVLKEIKNKEIHNLVVDTKPSNLQHFLKGILQLQMNDYKYHYLFTTFDMETFDLEDYKYNFVNMTAFRIVDTEDVSVKEIIRSMFKSQFNREMRLLNSTFIQAEPALIYDSVFVFAVGLQTLEQSHTLRLSNLSCDKEQPWDGGLSLINYINSVEMKGLSGPIEFKEGRRIQFKLDLLKLKQPALVKVGEWHPGTGVNITDRAALFEPGTMNFTLVVTTILETPYVMMHTANNFTGNSRFYGFCIDILDRISQEVGFDYLLDVVPDRKYGARDPHSGMWNGMVSQLMQHKADLAVGSMTINYARESVIDFTKPFMNLGISILFKVPKSQQAKLFSFMNPLATHIWLYVLSAYILVSITMFVVARFSPCEWQNPHPCEIDNELVKNQFSLANSFWFTIGTLMQQGSDLNPKATSTRIVGGIWWFFTLIIISSYTANLAPF
;
A
#
# COMPACT_ATOMS: atom_id res chain seq x y z
N MET A 1 -7.49 71.26 -95.90
CA MET A 1 -7.42 70.75 -97.28
C MET A 1 -6.46 69.57 -97.31
N ASN A 2 -6.97 68.43 -97.79
CA ASN A 2 -6.30 67.22 -98.32
C ASN A 2 -5.42 66.40 -97.34
N HIS A 3 -5.85 65.23 -96.83
CA HIS A 3 -5.97 63.90 -97.47
C HIS A 3 -4.71 63.48 -98.27
N ARG A 4 -4.17 62.26 -98.24
CA ARG A 4 -4.31 60.97 -97.53
C ARG A 4 -3.26 60.03 -98.19
N TRP A 5 -2.90 58.91 -97.53
CA TRP A 5 -2.13 57.73 -98.01
C TRP A 5 -0.58 57.85 -98.00
N GLY A 6 0.20 56.86 -97.56
CA GLY A 6 -0.11 55.49 -97.13
C GLY A 6 1.13 54.74 -96.58
N HIS A 7 0.81 53.68 -95.83
CA HIS A 7 1.59 52.50 -95.40
C HIS A 7 3.06 52.36 -95.83
N SER A 8 3.95 52.09 -94.86
CA SER A 8 4.45 50.73 -94.57
C SER A 8 5.73 50.84 -93.72
N GLY A 9 5.76 50.26 -92.52
CA GLY A 9 6.97 50.23 -91.69
C GLY A 9 6.73 50.21 -90.18
N ALA A 10 5.93 49.28 -89.66
CA ALA A 10 5.72 49.12 -88.21
C ALA A 10 5.72 47.64 -87.78
N ALA A 11 6.68 46.86 -88.28
CA ALA A 11 6.82 45.44 -87.93
C ALA A 11 8.27 45.00 -87.63
N ALA A 12 9.16 45.93 -87.21
CA ALA A 12 10.57 45.60 -86.99
C ALA A 12 11.21 46.23 -85.73
N VAL A 13 10.43 46.61 -84.71
CA VAL A 13 10.97 47.14 -83.44
C VAL A 13 10.41 46.43 -82.19
N LEU A 14 9.50 45.45 -82.35
CA LEU A 14 8.87 44.72 -81.23
C LEU A 14 9.37 43.27 -81.05
N VAL A 15 10.53 42.92 -81.61
CA VAL A 15 11.12 41.56 -81.48
C VAL A 15 12.48 41.55 -80.74
N LEU A 16 13.06 42.71 -80.42
CA LEU A 16 14.28 42.80 -79.61
C LEU A 16 14.04 43.15 -78.13
N GLY A 17 12.77 43.35 -77.73
CA GLY A 17 12.38 43.60 -76.33
C GLY A 17 11.83 42.37 -75.59
N PHE A 18 11.60 41.25 -76.27
CA PHE A 18 10.98 40.04 -75.69
C PHE A 18 11.92 38.84 -75.55
N VAL A 19 13.19 38.96 -75.96
CA VAL A 19 14.22 37.90 -75.79
C VAL A 19 15.23 38.24 -74.68
N ALA A 20 15.12 39.41 -74.04
CA ALA A 20 15.93 39.80 -72.89
C ALA A 20 15.23 39.61 -71.53
N SER A 21 13.98 39.16 -71.51
CA SER A 21 13.21 38.88 -70.28
C SER A 21 13.05 37.39 -69.95
N GLU A 22 13.55 36.48 -70.80
CA GLU A 22 13.55 35.02 -70.56
C GLU A 22 14.95 34.42 -70.33
N LEU A 23 16.00 35.25 -70.24
CA LEU A 23 17.36 34.84 -69.84
C LEU A 23 17.77 35.39 -68.47
N ALA A 24 16.80 35.81 -67.65
CA ALA A 24 16.98 36.10 -66.23
C ALA A 24 16.18 35.15 -65.31
N ALA A 25 15.75 34.00 -65.83
CA ALA A 25 15.27 32.88 -65.04
C ALA A 25 16.43 31.87 -64.86
N GLY A 26 17.36 32.19 -63.95
CA GLY A 26 18.59 31.43 -63.84
C GLY A 26 19.53 31.84 -62.70
N SER A 27 18.97 32.29 -61.57
CA SER A 27 19.68 32.22 -60.29
C SER A 27 18.64 32.08 -59.19
N THR A 28 18.32 30.84 -58.81
CA THR A 28 17.76 30.57 -57.48
C THR A 28 18.81 31.02 -56.47
N ALA A 29 18.75 32.28 -56.04
CA ALA A 29 19.48 32.73 -54.87
C ALA A 29 18.92 31.92 -53.70
N SER A 30 19.66 30.91 -53.25
CA SER A 30 19.26 30.10 -52.10
C SER A 30 19.19 31.02 -50.88
N THR A 31 17.99 31.19 -50.33
CA THR A 31 17.75 32.03 -49.15
C THR A 31 18.44 31.44 -47.90
N LEU A 32 18.68 30.13 -47.89
CA LEU A 32 19.51 29.43 -46.93
C LEU A 32 20.93 29.17 -47.45
N PRO A 33 21.95 29.11 -46.56
CA PRO A 33 23.27 28.63 -46.93
C PRO A 33 23.23 27.13 -47.29
N PRO A 34 24.14 26.65 -48.16
CA PRO A 34 24.20 25.23 -48.55
C PRO A 34 24.51 24.30 -47.38
N GLN A 35 25.18 24.82 -46.34
CA GLN A 35 25.45 24.10 -45.10
C GLN A 35 25.03 24.95 -43.91
N VAL A 36 24.15 24.39 -43.08
CA VAL A 36 23.76 24.97 -41.79
C VAL A 36 24.44 24.19 -40.69
N LYS A 37 25.28 24.89 -39.93
CA LYS A 37 26.01 24.34 -38.80
C LYS A 37 25.16 24.38 -37.54
N ILE A 38 25.09 23.28 -36.80
CA ILE A 38 24.44 23.16 -35.50
C ILE A 38 25.44 22.62 -34.46
N GLY A 39 25.33 23.08 -33.22
CA GLY A 39 26.15 22.60 -32.12
C GLY A 39 25.33 21.71 -31.20
N ALA A 40 25.93 20.67 -30.64
CA ALA A 40 25.32 19.89 -29.56
C ALA A 40 26.31 19.71 -28.40
N ILE A 41 25.81 19.86 -27.18
CA ILE A 41 26.59 19.66 -25.96
C ILE A 41 25.97 18.51 -25.19
N PHE A 42 26.75 17.45 -24.98
CA PHE A 42 26.37 16.29 -24.17
C PHE A 42 27.31 16.14 -22.99
N THR A 43 26.85 15.48 -21.92
CA THR A 43 27.73 15.18 -20.81
C THR A 43 28.66 14.01 -21.14
N GLU A 44 29.82 13.90 -20.48
CA GLU A 44 30.78 12.83 -20.77
C GLU A 44 30.21 11.42 -20.56
N ASP A 45 29.25 11.25 -19.65
CA ASP A 45 28.54 9.99 -19.42
C ASP A 45 27.51 9.64 -20.51
N GLU A 46 27.10 10.63 -21.30
CA GLU A 46 26.19 10.45 -22.44
C GLU A 46 26.93 10.14 -23.75
N LYS A 47 28.27 10.08 -23.72
CA LYS A 47 29.08 9.81 -24.90
C LYS A 47 28.79 8.42 -25.48
N ASN A 48 28.42 8.40 -26.76
CA ASN A 48 27.86 7.24 -27.47
C ASN A 48 26.58 6.67 -26.83
N GLY A 49 25.92 7.44 -25.96
CA GLY A 49 24.66 7.09 -25.33
C GLY A 49 23.46 7.26 -26.27
N PRO A 50 22.25 6.89 -25.82
CA PRO A 50 21.05 6.94 -26.65
C PRO A 50 20.69 8.36 -27.13
N ASN A 51 20.97 9.38 -26.31
CA ASN A 51 20.74 10.80 -26.61
C ASN A 51 21.57 11.27 -27.82
N GLU A 52 22.88 11.00 -27.81
CA GLU A 52 23.79 11.35 -28.91
C GLU A 52 23.46 10.59 -30.20
N LEU A 53 23.11 9.30 -30.07
CA LEU A 53 22.76 8.45 -31.20
C LEU A 53 21.47 8.90 -31.87
N ALA A 54 20.45 9.29 -31.10
CA ALA A 54 19.20 9.84 -31.61
C ALA A 54 19.44 11.15 -32.37
N PHE A 55 20.27 12.05 -31.83
CA PHE A 55 20.67 13.29 -32.50
C PHE A 55 21.37 13.03 -33.84
N LYS A 56 22.42 12.19 -33.85
CA LYS A 56 23.16 11.82 -35.08
C LYS A 56 22.24 11.19 -36.13
N TYR A 57 21.35 10.30 -35.69
CA TYR A 57 20.40 9.63 -36.57
C TYR A 57 19.40 10.63 -37.16
N ALA A 58 18.86 11.56 -36.37
CA ALA A 58 17.94 12.60 -36.84
C ALA A 58 18.58 13.47 -37.94
N VAL A 59 19.79 13.98 -37.70
CA VAL A 59 20.51 14.81 -38.68
C VAL A 59 20.79 14.03 -39.97
N ASN A 60 21.22 12.77 -39.86
CA ASN A 60 21.46 11.95 -41.05
C ASN A 60 20.17 11.66 -41.83
N LYS A 61 19.06 11.42 -41.12
CA LYS A 61 17.76 11.19 -41.77
C LYS A 61 17.29 12.42 -42.53
N ILE A 62 17.38 13.62 -41.93
CA ILE A 62 17.03 14.88 -42.60
C ILE A 62 17.94 15.13 -43.81
N ASN A 63 19.25 14.87 -43.70
CA ASN A 63 20.17 15.06 -44.82
C ASN A 63 19.95 14.08 -45.98
N LYS A 64 19.47 12.86 -45.69
CA LYS A 64 19.10 11.86 -46.70
C LYS A 64 17.74 12.15 -47.32
N ASP A 65 16.79 12.59 -46.52
CA ASP A 65 15.44 12.90 -46.94
C ASP A 65 15.34 14.36 -47.42
N LYS A 66 15.57 14.54 -48.71
CA LYS A 66 15.60 15.85 -49.39
C LYS A 66 14.21 16.52 -49.52
N THR A 67 13.17 15.95 -48.91
CA THR A 67 11.82 16.54 -48.89
C THR A 67 11.72 17.79 -48.02
N LEU A 68 12.43 17.81 -46.88
CA LEU A 68 12.44 18.93 -45.93
C LEU A 68 13.40 20.04 -46.38
N LEU A 69 14.67 19.69 -46.63
CA LEU A 69 15.73 20.63 -47.00
C LEU A 69 16.39 20.15 -48.32
N PRO A 70 15.88 20.57 -49.49
CA PRO A 70 16.38 20.09 -50.78
C PRO A 70 17.81 20.59 -51.06
N TYR A 71 18.08 21.87 -50.82
CA TYR A 71 19.33 22.53 -51.22
C TYR A 71 20.31 22.76 -50.06
N THR A 72 19.88 22.53 -48.82
CA THR A 72 20.69 22.72 -47.61
C THR A 72 20.96 21.39 -46.93
N SER A 73 22.15 21.24 -46.33
CA SER A 73 22.50 20.12 -45.46
C SER A 73 22.87 20.59 -44.06
N LEU A 74 22.44 19.85 -43.05
CA LEU A 74 22.79 20.09 -41.65
C LEU A 74 24.14 19.45 -41.32
N VAL A 75 25.06 20.24 -40.76
CA VAL A 75 26.37 19.78 -40.27
C VAL A 75 26.40 20.00 -38.77
N TYR A 76 26.78 19.00 -37.99
CA TYR A 76 26.84 19.11 -36.55
C TYR A 76 28.27 19.11 -36.02
N ASP A 77 28.49 19.81 -34.91
CA ASP A 77 29.68 19.69 -34.06
C ASP A 77 29.24 19.31 -32.64
N ILE A 78 29.78 18.21 -32.11
CA ILE A 78 29.41 17.69 -30.78
C ILE A 78 30.55 17.94 -29.81
N GLN A 79 30.24 18.60 -28.70
CA GLN A 79 31.18 18.84 -27.59
C GLN A 79 30.74 18.07 -26.35
N TYR A 80 31.72 17.59 -25.58
CA TYR A 80 31.48 16.86 -24.33
C TYR A 80 31.92 17.69 -23.13
N VAL A 81 31.13 17.64 -22.07
CA VAL A 81 31.35 18.42 -20.83
C VAL A 81 31.14 17.54 -19.59
N PRO A 82 31.92 17.72 -18.51
CA PRO A 82 31.62 17.08 -17.23
C PRO A 82 30.33 17.62 -16.62
N ARG A 83 29.57 16.78 -15.89
CA ARG A 83 28.26 17.15 -15.29
C ARG A 83 28.32 18.34 -14.32
N ASP A 84 29.39 18.47 -13.57
CA ASP A 84 29.51 19.45 -12.47
C ASP A 84 30.37 20.67 -12.85
N ASP A 85 30.69 20.85 -14.14
CA ASP A 85 31.64 21.87 -14.59
C ASP A 85 31.01 22.88 -15.57
N SER A 86 30.34 23.88 -14.99
CA SER A 86 29.71 24.97 -15.75
C SER A 86 30.70 25.86 -16.51
N PHE A 87 31.94 25.98 -16.01
CA PHE A 87 32.98 26.76 -16.67
C PHE A 87 33.45 26.10 -17.96
N HIS A 88 33.74 24.80 -17.93
CA HIS A 88 34.06 24.04 -19.14
C HIS A 88 32.87 24.03 -20.12
N ALA A 89 31.64 23.89 -19.62
CA ALA A 89 30.45 23.98 -20.47
C ALA A 89 30.34 25.33 -21.19
N SER A 90 30.56 26.44 -20.49
CA SER A 90 30.56 27.79 -21.08
C SER A 90 31.67 27.95 -22.12
N LYS A 91 32.88 27.45 -21.83
CA LYS A 91 34.00 27.47 -22.78
C LYS A 91 33.71 26.66 -24.05
N LYS A 92 33.07 25.50 -23.91
CA LYS A 92 32.65 24.66 -25.06
C LYS A 92 31.52 25.30 -25.87
N ALA A 93 30.55 25.93 -25.22
CA ALA A 93 29.53 26.72 -25.89
C ALA A 93 30.17 27.85 -26.73
N CYS A 94 31.13 28.57 -26.15
CA CYS A 94 31.86 29.62 -26.89
C CYS A 94 32.70 29.09 -28.05
N GLN A 95 33.24 27.87 -27.97
CA GLN A 95 33.90 27.21 -29.11
C GLN A 95 32.90 26.94 -30.25
N LEU A 96 31.67 26.53 -29.93
CA LEU A 96 30.60 26.34 -30.92
C LEU A 96 30.16 27.67 -31.53
N VAL A 97 30.05 28.74 -30.73
CA VAL A 97 29.76 30.10 -31.22
C VAL A 97 30.85 30.54 -32.21
N GLN A 98 32.13 30.38 -31.87
CA GLN A 98 33.25 30.70 -32.76
C GLN A 98 33.29 29.85 -34.04
N TYR A 99 32.77 28.61 -33.97
CA TYR A 99 32.61 27.76 -35.15
C TYR A 99 31.51 28.27 -36.11
N GLY A 100 30.61 29.14 -35.63
CA GLY A 100 29.50 29.73 -36.37
C GLY A 100 28.29 28.81 -36.45
N VAL A 101 27.83 28.29 -35.31
CA VAL A 101 26.58 27.51 -35.23
C VAL A 101 25.34 28.40 -35.26
N HIS A 102 24.25 27.89 -35.82
CA HIS A 102 22.97 28.60 -35.91
C HIS A 102 21.98 28.23 -34.80
N ALA A 103 22.26 27.13 -34.10
CA ALA A 103 21.52 26.67 -32.94
C ALA A 103 22.40 25.75 -32.09
N ILE A 104 22.12 25.72 -30.80
CA ILE A 104 22.78 24.82 -29.84
C ILE A 104 21.73 23.88 -29.25
N PHE A 105 22.05 22.59 -29.20
CA PHE A 105 21.19 21.52 -28.65
C PHE A 105 21.78 20.99 -27.34
N GLY A 106 20.92 20.71 -26.36
CA GLY A 106 21.31 20.16 -25.05
C GLY A 106 21.96 21.20 -24.13
N PRO A 107 22.54 20.79 -22.99
CA PRO A 107 22.67 19.44 -22.43
C PRO A 107 21.44 19.00 -21.64
N SER A 108 21.40 17.71 -21.30
CA SER A 108 20.34 17.08 -20.49
C SER A 108 20.32 17.56 -19.04
N ASP A 109 21.47 18.02 -18.52
CA ASP A 109 21.60 18.48 -17.14
C ASP A 109 21.01 19.90 -16.95
N PRO A 110 20.09 20.12 -15.97
CA PRO A 110 19.49 21.41 -15.69
C PRO A 110 20.49 22.53 -15.34
N LEU A 111 21.54 22.23 -14.56
CA LEU A 111 22.51 23.22 -14.11
C LEU A 111 23.36 23.71 -15.29
N LEU A 112 23.91 22.78 -16.07
CA LEU A 112 24.77 23.11 -17.19
C LEU A 112 24.04 23.90 -18.28
N GLY A 113 22.83 23.48 -18.64
CA GLY A 113 22.12 24.19 -19.69
C GLY A 113 21.57 25.54 -19.23
N ALA A 114 21.43 25.85 -17.94
CA ALA A 114 21.10 27.21 -17.50
C ALA A 114 22.24 28.19 -17.85
N HIS A 115 23.50 27.75 -17.70
CA HIS A 115 24.67 28.53 -18.10
C HIS A 115 24.78 28.67 -19.63
N ILE A 116 24.52 27.60 -20.37
CA ILE A 116 24.55 27.62 -21.84
C ILE A 116 23.43 28.50 -22.39
N HIS A 117 22.25 28.42 -21.78
CA HIS A 117 21.10 29.25 -22.12
C HIS A 117 21.43 30.74 -21.97
N SER A 118 22.06 31.15 -20.86
CA SER A 118 22.47 32.55 -20.66
C SER A 118 23.41 33.08 -21.75
N ILE A 119 24.28 32.24 -22.31
CA ILE A 119 25.16 32.61 -23.45
C ILE A 119 24.34 32.70 -24.74
N CYS A 120 23.41 31.78 -24.95
CA CYS A 120 22.55 31.73 -26.12
C CYS A 120 21.62 32.95 -26.19
N ASP A 121 21.02 33.31 -25.06
CA ASP A 121 20.16 34.49 -24.88
C ASP A 121 20.93 35.79 -25.14
N ALA A 122 22.13 35.94 -24.57
CA ALA A 122 22.97 37.12 -24.80
C ALA A 122 23.44 37.31 -26.26
N LEU A 123 23.46 36.24 -27.06
CA LEU A 123 23.94 36.24 -28.43
C LEU A 123 22.82 36.04 -29.48
N ASP A 124 21.57 36.01 -29.06
CA ASP A 124 20.39 35.70 -29.89
C ASP A 124 20.52 34.36 -30.64
N ILE A 125 21.13 33.34 -30.03
CA ILE A 125 21.27 32.00 -30.64
C ILE A 125 20.15 31.10 -30.10
N PRO A 126 19.31 30.50 -30.96
CA PRO A 126 18.30 29.55 -30.51
C PRO A 126 18.92 28.35 -29.76
N HIS A 127 18.42 28.13 -28.55
CA HIS A 127 18.79 27.01 -27.69
C HIS A 127 17.64 25.99 -27.65
N LEU A 128 17.88 24.78 -28.18
CA LEU A 128 16.89 23.71 -28.16
C LEU A 128 17.15 22.74 -27.01
N GLU A 129 16.14 22.59 -26.16
CA GLU A 129 16.18 21.80 -24.94
C GLU A 129 15.22 20.60 -25.02
N ALA A 130 15.63 19.48 -24.43
CA ALA A 130 14.83 18.26 -24.27
C ALA A 130 14.74 17.81 -22.80
N ARG A 131 15.10 18.71 -21.88
CA ARG A 131 15.24 18.46 -20.44
C ARG A 131 14.08 19.08 -19.66
N LEU A 132 13.92 18.61 -18.43
CA LEU A 132 13.03 19.25 -17.48
C LEU A 132 13.49 20.68 -17.15
N ASP A 133 12.58 21.65 -17.29
CA ASP A 133 12.80 23.02 -16.82
C ASP A 133 12.44 23.14 -15.33
N VAL A 134 13.37 23.68 -14.53
CA VAL A 134 13.22 23.86 -13.07
C VAL A 134 12.68 25.26 -12.76
N GLU A 135 12.85 26.20 -13.68
CA GLU A 135 12.46 27.61 -13.50
C GLU A 135 11.07 27.84 -14.09
N SER A 136 10.29 28.72 -13.46
CA SER A 136 8.94 29.08 -13.91
C SER A 136 8.92 30.17 -14.98
N ASP A 137 10.03 30.89 -15.11
CA ASP A 137 10.11 32.12 -15.89
C ASP A 137 10.21 31.82 -17.40
N ILE A 138 9.73 32.75 -18.21
CA ILE A 138 9.82 32.65 -19.67
C ILE A 138 11.28 32.87 -20.07
N LYS A 139 11.82 31.95 -20.87
CA LYS A 139 13.18 31.99 -21.39
C LYS A 139 13.14 32.41 -22.85
N GLU A 140 13.60 33.62 -23.14
CA GLU A 140 13.75 34.09 -24.52
C GLU A 140 14.84 33.26 -25.22
N PHE A 141 14.73 33.03 -26.53
CA PHE A 141 15.67 32.20 -27.29
C PHE A 141 15.82 30.72 -26.84
N SER A 142 14.96 30.20 -25.95
CA SER A 142 14.89 28.78 -25.62
C SER A 142 13.64 28.12 -26.19
N ILE A 143 13.79 26.93 -26.78
CA ILE A 143 12.68 26.05 -27.18
C ILE A 143 12.82 24.74 -26.43
N ASN A 144 11.94 24.49 -25.48
CA ASN A 144 11.94 23.26 -24.70
C ASN A 144 10.85 22.30 -25.19
N LEU A 145 11.28 21.12 -25.67
CA LEU A 145 10.39 20.05 -26.12
C LEU A 145 9.86 19.19 -24.98
N HIS A 146 10.52 19.22 -23.81
CA HIS A 146 10.03 18.52 -22.64
C HIS A 146 8.73 19.19 -22.16
N PRO A 147 7.67 18.41 -21.87
CA PRO A 147 6.44 18.96 -21.29
C PRO A 147 6.71 19.77 -20.02
N THR A 148 6.02 20.90 -19.86
CA THR A 148 6.16 21.73 -18.67
C THR A 148 5.70 20.99 -17.42
N GLN A 149 6.46 21.12 -16.32
CA GLN A 149 6.17 20.42 -15.07
C GLN A 149 4.78 20.72 -14.50
N HIS A 150 4.27 21.94 -14.67
CA HIS A 150 2.92 22.31 -14.26
C HIS A 150 1.84 21.43 -14.91
N LEU A 151 1.97 21.19 -16.22
CA LEU A 151 1.04 20.34 -16.97
C LEU A 151 1.19 18.86 -16.59
N LEU A 152 2.42 18.40 -16.32
CA LEU A 152 2.64 17.04 -15.79
C LEU A 152 2.02 16.85 -14.40
N ASN A 153 2.14 17.85 -13.53
CA ASN A 153 1.53 17.84 -12.21
C ASN A 153 0.00 17.80 -12.28
N ALA A 154 -0.61 18.54 -13.22
CA ALA A 154 -2.04 18.44 -13.50
C ALA A 154 -2.43 17.03 -13.95
N ALA A 155 -1.64 16.39 -14.82
CA ALA A 155 -1.88 15.01 -15.24
C ALA A 155 -1.84 14.02 -14.05
N PHE A 156 -0.88 14.17 -13.14
CA PHE A 156 -0.85 13.36 -11.91
C PHE A 156 -2.06 13.63 -11.01
N GLN A 157 -2.48 14.89 -10.86
CA GLN A 157 -3.67 15.25 -10.07
C GLN A 157 -4.94 14.63 -10.62
N ASP A 158 -5.18 14.72 -11.92
CA ASP A 158 -6.37 14.16 -12.55
C ASP A 158 -6.48 12.64 -12.33
N VAL A 159 -5.35 11.93 -12.37
CA VAL A 159 -5.32 10.48 -12.07
C VAL A 159 -5.60 10.20 -10.59
N MET A 160 -5.02 10.98 -9.68
CA MET A 160 -5.25 10.80 -8.24
C MET A 160 -6.70 11.12 -7.85
N GLU A 161 -7.29 12.15 -8.46
CA GLU A 161 -8.69 12.52 -8.29
C GLU A 161 -9.61 11.44 -8.86
N PHE A 162 -9.32 10.95 -10.08
CA PHE A 162 -10.09 9.86 -10.68
C PHE A 162 -10.07 8.58 -9.82
N LEU A 163 -8.95 8.28 -9.17
CA LEU A 163 -8.80 7.12 -8.28
C LEU A 163 -9.30 7.38 -6.85
N ASN A 164 -9.80 8.58 -6.54
CA ASN A 164 -10.27 8.99 -5.21
C ASN A 164 -9.24 8.74 -4.09
N TRP A 165 -7.96 9.06 -4.35
CA TRP A 165 -6.92 8.90 -3.33
C TRP A 165 -7.13 9.87 -2.16
N THR A 166 -7.02 9.36 -0.92
CA THR A 166 -7.19 10.14 0.32
C THR A 166 -5.92 10.25 1.15
N LYS A 167 -5.03 9.26 1.05
CA LYS A 167 -3.73 9.21 1.73
C LYS A 167 -2.67 8.73 0.76
N ILE A 168 -1.59 9.49 0.60
CA ILE A 168 -0.52 9.20 -0.36
C ILE A 168 0.86 9.39 0.27
N ALA A 169 1.84 8.62 -0.21
CA ALA A 169 3.26 8.87 0.05
C ALA A 169 3.97 9.25 -1.26
N ILE A 170 4.70 10.35 -1.23
CA ILE A 170 5.53 10.82 -2.36
C ILE A 170 6.98 10.54 -2.02
N ILE A 171 7.64 9.71 -2.83
CA ILE A 171 9.05 9.35 -2.69
C ILE A 171 9.83 10.02 -3.82
N TYR A 172 10.86 10.80 -3.47
CA TYR A 172 11.72 11.49 -4.44
C TYR A 172 13.21 11.33 -4.10
N GLU A 173 14.09 11.33 -5.12
CA GLU A 173 15.50 10.96 -4.94
C GLU A 173 16.46 12.13 -4.61
N LYS A 174 16.30 13.29 -5.27
CA LYS A 174 17.22 14.45 -5.16
C LYS A 174 16.48 15.77 -4.91
N ASP A 175 17.22 16.81 -4.53
CA ASP A 175 16.71 18.14 -4.14
C ASP A 175 15.77 18.80 -5.18
N TYR A 176 15.98 18.55 -6.47
CA TYR A 176 15.09 19.03 -7.54
C TYR A 176 13.74 18.31 -7.60
N GLY A 177 13.62 17.08 -7.08
CA GLY A 177 12.35 16.34 -7.02
C GLY A 177 11.31 17.05 -6.14
N LEU A 178 11.76 17.73 -5.09
CA LEU A 178 10.89 18.59 -4.28
C LEU A 178 10.38 19.79 -5.08
N LEU A 179 11.22 20.43 -5.91
CA LEU A 179 10.83 21.55 -6.76
C LEU A 179 9.79 21.12 -7.80
N LYS A 180 9.95 19.93 -8.40
CA LYS A 180 8.97 19.34 -9.33
C LYS A 180 7.60 19.14 -8.72
N LEU A 181 7.58 18.60 -7.50
CA LEU A 181 6.37 18.12 -6.83
C LEU A 181 5.80 19.16 -5.85
N ARG A 182 6.45 20.31 -5.69
CA ARG A 182 5.98 21.41 -4.81
C ARG A 182 4.59 21.89 -5.19
N GLU A 183 4.33 22.05 -6.49
CA GLU A 183 3.02 22.44 -7.00
C GLU A 183 1.98 21.34 -6.79
N LEU A 184 2.40 20.07 -6.93
CA LEU A 184 1.55 18.92 -6.66
C LEU A 184 1.06 18.94 -5.20
N VAL A 185 1.95 19.24 -4.25
CA VAL A 185 1.66 19.27 -2.81
C VAL A 185 0.84 20.49 -2.41
N ARG A 186 1.07 21.65 -3.03
CA ARG A 186 0.42 22.93 -2.69
C ARG A 186 -0.92 23.16 -3.37
N SER A 187 -1.38 22.26 -4.23
CA SER A 187 -2.62 22.45 -4.98
C SER A 187 -3.83 22.56 -4.05
N PRO A 188 -4.67 23.60 -4.18
CA PRO A 188 -5.86 23.80 -3.34
C PRO A 188 -6.92 22.72 -3.52
N GLN A 189 -6.86 21.94 -4.61
CA GLN A 189 -7.73 20.79 -4.87
C GLN A 189 -7.42 19.59 -3.94
N ASN A 190 -6.31 19.62 -3.21
CA ASN A 190 -5.91 18.57 -2.27
C ASN A 190 -6.48 18.76 -0.85
N GLY A 191 -7.54 19.56 -0.65
CA GLY A 191 -8.03 20.00 0.67
C GLY A 191 -8.39 18.87 1.67
N GLY A 192 -8.48 17.61 1.23
CA GLY A 192 -8.65 16.43 2.07
C GLY A 192 -7.61 15.32 1.89
N LEU A 193 -6.56 15.54 1.09
CA LEU A 193 -5.53 14.54 0.78
C LEU A 193 -4.37 14.63 1.79
N GLU A 194 -4.13 13.55 2.53
CA GLU A 194 -3.00 13.45 3.46
C GLU A 194 -1.73 13.05 2.68
N ILE A 195 -0.77 13.98 2.56
CA ILE A 195 0.46 13.79 1.78
C ILE A 195 1.66 13.56 2.70
N HIS A 196 2.31 12.40 2.57
CA HIS A 196 3.58 12.08 3.25
C HIS A 196 4.75 12.23 2.28
N LEU A 197 5.58 13.25 2.47
CA LEU A 197 6.77 13.44 1.64
C LEU A 197 8.00 12.74 2.25
N ARG A 198 8.73 11.97 1.45
CA ARG A 198 9.99 11.34 1.86
C ARG A 198 11.04 11.43 0.76
N GLN A 199 12.21 11.94 1.14
CA GLN A 199 13.41 11.83 0.31
C GLN A 199 14.02 10.44 0.50
N ALA A 200 14.41 9.79 -0.59
CA ALA A 200 15.06 8.49 -0.55
C ALA A 200 16.31 8.49 -1.44
N SER A 201 17.25 7.62 -1.13
CA SER A 201 18.43 7.33 -1.95
C SER A 201 18.47 5.83 -2.23
N PRO A 202 19.30 5.37 -3.19
CA PRO A 202 19.45 3.94 -3.45
C PRO A 202 19.74 3.09 -2.21
N GLU A 203 20.41 3.67 -1.22
CA GLU A 203 20.76 3.03 0.05
C GLU A 203 19.61 3.07 1.07
N SER A 204 18.78 4.12 1.05
CA SER A 204 17.70 4.32 2.03
C SER A 204 16.31 3.89 1.55
N TYR A 205 16.16 3.40 0.31
CA TYR A 205 14.86 2.95 -0.22
C TYR A 205 14.16 1.95 0.71
N GLN A 206 14.90 0.99 1.27
CA GLN A 206 14.33 -0.01 2.18
C GLN A 206 13.79 0.62 3.47
N ASP A 207 14.54 1.55 4.06
CA ASP A 207 14.14 2.21 5.31
C ASP A 207 12.91 3.08 5.10
N VAL A 208 12.87 3.84 4.00
CA VAL A 208 11.73 4.68 3.63
C VAL A 208 10.49 3.83 3.34
N LEU A 209 10.62 2.76 2.56
CA LEU A 209 9.52 1.83 2.28
C LEU A 209 9.00 1.15 3.56
N LYS A 210 9.90 0.79 4.49
CA LYS A 210 9.54 0.22 5.80
C LYS A 210 8.78 1.24 6.66
N GLU A 211 9.18 2.51 6.66
CA GLU A 211 8.44 3.58 7.34
C GLU A 211 7.02 3.73 6.77
N ILE A 212 6.89 3.74 5.44
CA ILE A 212 5.61 3.86 4.73
C ILE A 212 4.71 2.66 5.04
N LYS A 213 5.26 1.44 5.02
CA LYS A 213 4.57 0.21 5.41
C LYS A 213 4.04 0.28 6.84
N ASN A 214 4.86 0.76 7.79
CA ASN A 214 4.45 0.92 9.20
C ASN A 214 3.33 1.97 9.39
N LYS A 215 3.23 2.95 8.48
CA LYS A 215 2.18 3.97 8.47
C LYS A 215 0.91 3.55 7.71
N GLU A 216 0.88 2.31 7.21
CA GLU A 216 -0.23 1.73 6.43
C GLU A 216 -0.63 2.61 5.24
N ILE A 217 0.35 3.16 4.54
CA ILE A 217 0.13 3.95 3.32
C ILE A 217 0.27 3.04 2.11
N HIS A 218 -0.80 2.93 1.33
CA HIS A 218 -0.90 1.99 0.21
C HIS A 218 -0.74 2.65 -1.16
N ASN A 219 -0.97 3.96 -1.26
CA ASN A 219 -0.83 4.73 -2.51
C ASN A 219 0.51 5.48 -2.51
N LEU A 220 1.33 5.22 -3.51
CA LEU A 220 2.68 5.76 -3.62
C LEU A 220 2.90 6.45 -4.96
N VAL A 221 3.41 7.68 -4.94
CA VAL A 221 3.94 8.38 -6.12
C VAL A 221 5.46 8.32 -6.07
N VAL A 222 6.09 7.81 -7.13
CA VAL A 222 7.52 7.51 -7.16
C VAL A 222 8.21 8.37 -8.23
N ASP A 223 9.09 9.27 -7.79
CA ASP A 223 10.02 10.06 -8.63
C ASP A 223 11.47 9.64 -8.33
N THR A 224 11.91 8.60 -9.03
CA THR A 224 13.26 8.04 -8.92
C THR A 224 13.95 8.06 -10.27
N LYS A 225 15.28 8.15 -10.28
CA LYS A 225 16.02 8.07 -11.53
C LYS A 225 15.84 6.70 -12.20
N PRO A 226 15.73 6.62 -13.54
CA PRO A 226 15.64 5.34 -14.24
C PRO A 226 16.77 4.36 -13.88
N SER A 227 18.00 4.86 -13.67
CA SER A 227 19.15 4.04 -13.26
C SER A 227 18.96 3.33 -11.91
N ASN A 228 18.20 3.94 -11.00
CA ASN A 228 18.02 3.49 -9.62
C ASN A 228 16.67 2.80 -9.41
N LEU A 229 15.77 2.85 -10.40
CA LEU A 229 14.44 2.26 -10.32
C LEU A 229 14.51 0.74 -10.09
N GLN A 230 15.48 0.04 -10.67
CA GLN A 230 15.64 -1.41 -10.44
C GLN A 230 15.97 -1.72 -8.97
N HIS A 231 16.74 -0.86 -8.30
CA HIS A 231 17.00 -0.99 -6.86
C HIS A 231 15.74 -0.73 -6.02
N PHE A 232 14.95 0.27 -6.40
CA PHE A 232 13.67 0.57 -5.76
C PHE A 232 12.67 -0.58 -5.89
N LEU A 233 12.51 -1.11 -7.11
CA LEU A 233 11.68 -2.30 -7.39
C LEU A 233 12.13 -3.48 -6.52
N LYS A 234 13.42 -3.83 -6.50
CA LYS A 234 13.93 -4.89 -5.60
C LYS A 234 13.57 -4.66 -4.12
N GLY A 235 13.57 -3.41 -3.67
CA GLY A 235 13.13 -3.03 -2.32
C GLY A 235 11.66 -3.36 -2.04
N ILE A 236 10.76 -3.17 -3.02
CA ILE A 236 9.33 -3.54 -2.91
C ILE A 236 9.17 -5.05 -2.68
N LEU A 237 9.89 -5.87 -3.45
CA LEU A 237 9.84 -7.33 -3.33
C LEU A 237 10.37 -7.82 -1.98
N GLN A 238 11.50 -7.26 -1.52
CA GLN A 238 12.11 -7.62 -0.24
C GLN A 238 11.22 -7.31 0.96
N LEU A 239 10.42 -6.23 0.87
CA LEU A 239 9.48 -5.84 1.92
C LEU A 239 8.07 -6.41 1.71
N GLN A 240 7.86 -7.24 0.69
CA GLN A 240 6.56 -7.82 0.32
C GLN A 240 5.47 -6.74 0.18
N MET A 241 5.80 -5.62 -0.46
CA MET A 241 4.85 -4.55 -0.77
C MET A 241 4.28 -4.67 -2.20
N ASN A 242 4.29 -5.88 -2.75
CA ASN A 242 3.81 -6.22 -4.09
C ASN A 242 2.41 -6.87 -4.06
N ASP A 243 1.58 -6.53 -3.06
CA ASP A 243 0.21 -7.03 -2.88
C ASP A 243 -0.81 -6.14 -3.64
N TYR A 244 -2.02 -6.64 -3.89
CA TYR A 244 -3.10 -5.93 -4.60
C TYR A 244 -3.54 -4.64 -3.93
N LYS A 245 -3.24 -4.51 -2.63
CA LYS A 245 -3.54 -3.32 -1.83
C LYS A 245 -2.70 -2.11 -2.23
N TYR A 246 -1.49 -2.32 -2.75
CA TYR A 246 -0.58 -1.23 -3.08
C TYR A 246 -0.84 -0.71 -4.49
N HIS A 247 -0.80 0.62 -4.62
CA HIS A 247 -0.85 1.32 -5.90
C HIS A 247 0.36 2.23 -6.04
N TYR A 248 1.21 1.92 -7.03
CA TYR A 248 2.37 2.72 -7.42
C TYR A 248 2.08 3.54 -8.68
N LEU A 249 2.22 4.86 -8.59
CA LEU A 249 2.23 5.77 -9.73
C LEU A 249 3.67 6.22 -9.99
N PHE A 250 4.24 5.76 -11.08
CA PHE A 250 5.58 6.13 -11.52
C PHE A 250 5.52 7.39 -12.39
N THR A 251 6.37 8.36 -12.06
CA THR A 251 6.48 9.62 -12.81
C THR A 251 7.37 9.51 -14.06
N THR A 252 8.20 8.47 -14.14
CA THR A 252 9.04 8.20 -15.32
C THR A 252 8.21 7.74 -16.52
N PHE A 253 8.57 8.21 -17.71
CA PHE A 253 7.95 7.78 -18.96
C PHE A 253 8.45 6.43 -19.49
N ASP A 254 9.52 5.91 -18.89
CA ASP A 254 10.27 4.77 -19.43
C ASP A 254 9.95 3.44 -18.73
N MET A 255 8.81 3.34 -18.04
CA MET A 255 8.46 2.15 -17.24
C MET A 255 8.40 0.85 -18.06
N GLU A 256 8.04 0.93 -19.35
CA GLU A 256 8.02 -0.21 -20.28
C GLU A 256 9.41 -0.81 -20.57
N THR A 257 10.48 -0.07 -20.27
CA THR A 257 11.87 -0.54 -20.47
C THR A 257 12.35 -1.51 -19.39
N PHE A 258 11.64 -1.58 -18.25
CA PHE A 258 12.00 -2.42 -17.12
C PHE A 258 11.25 -3.75 -17.13
N ASP A 259 11.92 -4.79 -16.63
CA ASP A 259 11.29 -6.09 -16.43
C ASP A 259 10.38 -6.07 -15.19
N LEU A 260 9.10 -6.36 -15.41
CA LEU A 260 8.05 -6.36 -14.39
C LEU A 260 7.45 -7.75 -14.16
N GLU A 261 8.09 -8.82 -14.63
CA GLU A 261 7.57 -10.19 -14.50
C GLU A 261 7.20 -10.57 -13.07
N ASP A 262 8.05 -10.22 -12.09
CA ASP A 262 7.84 -10.48 -10.66
C ASP A 262 6.59 -9.77 -10.05
N TYR A 263 6.03 -8.79 -10.75
CA TYR A 263 4.88 -7.99 -10.29
C TYR A 263 3.57 -8.37 -10.98
N LYS A 264 3.62 -9.08 -12.11
CA LYS A 264 2.42 -9.42 -12.91
C LYS A 264 1.45 -10.32 -12.16
N TYR A 265 1.98 -11.24 -11.35
CA TYR A 265 1.18 -12.31 -10.74
C TYR A 265 0.51 -11.94 -9.42
N ASN A 266 0.96 -10.86 -8.76
CA ASN A 266 0.47 -10.48 -7.43
C ASN A 266 -0.56 -9.34 -7.45
N PHE A 267 -1.09 -9.00 -8.64
CA PHE A 267 -2.15 -8.00 -8.83
C PHE A 267 -1.84 -6.61 -8.26
N VAL A 268 -0.56 -6.26 -8.07
CA VAL A 268 -0.15 -4.92 -7.65
C VAL A 268 -0.54 -3.89 -8.72
N ASN A 269 -1.12 -2.78 -8.29
CA ASN A 269 -1.49 -1.72 -9.20
C ASN A 269 -0.27 -0.86 -9.50
N MET A 270 0.31 -1.02 -10.70
CA MET A 270 1.38 -0.16 -11.18
C MET A 270 0.88 0.64 -12.38
N THR A 271 0.93 1.97 -12.26
CA THR A 271 0.55 2.91 -13.30
C THR A 271 1.71 3.84 -13.64
N ALA A 272 1.86 4.17 -14.91
CA ALA A 272 2.87 5.11 -15.40
C ALA A 272 2.33 5.84 -16.63
N PHE A 273 2.85 7.03 -16.89
CA PHE A 273 2.57 7.71 -18.17
C PHE A 273 3.60 7.31 -19.22
N ARG A 274 3.21 7.37 -20.49
CA ARG A 274 4.08 7.19 -21.65
C ARG A 274 3.85 8.35 -22.62
N ILE A 275 4.93 8.96 -23.09
CA ILE A 275 4.86 10.06 -24.08
C ILE A 275 5.00 9.57 -25.53
N VAL A 276 5.77 8.50 -25.76
CA VAL A 276 5.99 7.93 -27.11
C VAL A 276 4.96 6.84 -27.39
N ASP A 277 4.08 7.10 -28.35
CA ASP A 277 3.05 6.12 -28.74
C ASP A 277 3.65 5.02 -29.63
N THR A 278 3.95 3.86 -29.04
CA THR A 278 4.51 2.71 -29.75
C THR A 278 3.49 1.92 -30.57
N GLU A 279 2.20 2.25 -30.43
CA GLU A 279 1.11 1.66 -31.20
C GLU A 279 0.97 2.32 -32.58
N ASP A 280 1.48 3.54 -32.74
CA ASP A 280 1.53 4.23 -34.03
C ASP A 280 2.51 3.53 -35.00
N VAL A 281 2.00 3.16 -36.18
CA VAL A 281 2.75 2.45 -37.22
C VAL A 281 3.96 3.27 -37.69
N SER A 282 3.81 4.59 -37.80
CA SER A 282 4.88 5.49 -38.25
C SER A 282 6.04 5.53 -37.25
N VAL A 283 5.72 5.68 -35.97
CA VAL A 283 6.70 5.66 -34.86
C VAL A 283 7.43 4.33 -34.80
N LYS A 284 6.70 3.21 -34.91
CA LYS A 284 7.27 1.86 -34.90
C LYS A 284 8.25 1.60 -36.04
N GLU A 285 7.97 2.13 -37.23
CA GLU A 285 8.87 2.04 -38.38
C GLU A 285 10.14 2.87 -38.16
N ILE A 286 10.00 4.09 -37.63
CA ILE A 286 11.14 4.97 -37.32
C ILE A 286 12.04 4.31 -36.28
N ILE A 287 11.49 3.83 -35.16
CA ILE A 287 12.23 3.13 -34.11
C ILE A 287 12.98 1.91 -34.69
N ARG A 288 12.29 1.08 -35.49
CA ARG A 288 12.92 -0.08 -36.14
C ARG A 288 14.04 0.31 -37.10
N SER A 289 13.89 1.41 -37.84
CA SER A 289 14.91 1.90 -38.76
C SER A 289 16.11 2.55 -38.03
N MET A 290 15.85 3.20 -36.89
CA MET A 290 16.86 3.77 -36.00
C MET A 290 17.78 2.68 -35.43
N PHE A 291 17.19 1.59 -34.91
CA PHE A 291 17.95 0.44 -34.39
C PHE A 291 18.69 -0.37 -35.45
N LYS A 292 18.23 -0.34 -36.71
CA LYS A 292 18.94 -0.97 -37.84
C LYS A 292 20.10 -0.14 -38.38
N SER A 293 20.19 1.14 -38.04
CA SER A 293 21.19 2.06 -38.61
C SER A 293 22.62 1.74 -38.16
N GLN A 294 23.61 2.14 -38.97
CA GLN A 294 25.04 1.87 -38.74
C GLN A 294 25.62 2.49 -37.45
N PHE A 295 24.92 3.46 -36.84
CA PHE A 295 25.37 4.12 -35.61
C PHE A 295 25.23 3.24 -34.37
N ASN A 296 24.54 2.10 -34.47
CA ASN A 296 24.17 1.25 -33.33
C ASN A 296 24.76 -0.17 -33.46
N ARG A 297 26.10 -0.29 -33.45
CA ARG A 297 26.76 -1.60 -33.57
C ARG A 297 26.62 -2.47 -32.31
N GLU A 298 26.52 -1.85 -31.13
CA GLU A 298 26.35 -2.53 -29.83
C GLU A 298 24.89 -2.83 -29.47
N MET A 299 23.94 -1.95 -29.84
CA MET A 299 22.49 -2.16 -29.61
C MET A 299 21.81 -3.11 -30.62
N ARG A 300 22.53 -3.60 -31.63
CA ARG A 300 22.03 -4.57 -32.60
C ARG A 300 21.61 -5.92 -31.97
N LEU A 301 22.05 -6.16 -30.72
CA LEU A 301 21.78 -7.37 -29.93
C LEU A 301 20.45 -7.31 -29.16
N LEU A 302 19.94 -6.11 -28.87
CA LEU A 302 18.66 -5.92 -28.20
C LEU A 302 17.64 -5.45 -29.23
N ASN A 303 16.77 -6.36 -29.68
CA ASN A 303 15.55 -6.02 -30.42
C ASN A 303 14.59 -5.25 -29.50
N SER A 304 14.98 -4.06 -29.03
CA SER A 304 14.08 -3.20 -28.27
C SER A 304 12.99 -2.69 -29.20
N THR A 305 11.74 -2.84 -28.77
CA THR A 305 10.58 -2.24 -29.44
C THR A 305 10.29 -0.84 -28.92
N PHE A 306 11.03 -0.39 -27.90
CA PHE A 306 10.83 0.85 -27.17
C PHE A 306 12.04 1.78 -27.31
N ILE A 307 11.76 3.08 -27.28
CA ILE A 307 12.75 4.16 -27.19
C ILE A 307 12.46 4.93 -25.91
N GLN A 308 13.51 5.37 -25.20
CA GLN A 308 13.33 6.23 -24.03
C GLN A 308 12.78 7.60 -24.44
N ALA A 309 12.10 8.29 -23.52
CA ALA A 309 11.46 9.57 -23.79
C ALA A 309 12.45 10.67 -24.19
N GLU A 310 13.57 10.81 -23.49
CA GLU A 310 14.56 11.88 -23.75
C GLU A 310 15.23 11.79 -25.13
N PRO A 311 15.73 10.62 -25.60
CA PRO A 311 16.19 10.46 -26.97
C PRO A 311 15.11 10.77 -28.02
N ALA A 312 13.84 10.45 -27.75
CA ALA A 312 12.74 10.76 -28.66
C ALA A 312 12.49 12.27 -28.74
N LEU A 313 12.57 12.99 -27.61
CA LEU A 313 12.50 14.46 -27.58
C LEU A 313 13.68 15.10 -28.31
N ILE A 314 14.90 14.58 -28.15
CA ILE A 314 16.07 15.07 -28.90
C ILE A 314 15.88 14.84 -30.40
N TYR A 315 15.39 13.67 -30.81
CA TYR A 315 15.06 13.41 -32.21
C TYR A 315 14.05 14.43 -32.76
N ASP A 316 12.96 14.65 -32.03
CA ASP A 316 11.94 15.64 -32.41
C ASP A 316 12.50 17.06 -32.45
N SER A 317 13.46 17.43 -31.58
CA SER A 317 14.05 18.77 -31.53
C SER A 317 14.78 19.12 -32.84
N VAL A 318 15.50 18.17 -33.43
CA VAL A 318 16.21 18.38 -34.70
C VAL A 318 15.22 18.53 -35.86
N PHE A 319 14.10 17.80 -35.82
CA PHE A 319 13.03 17.95 -36.82
C PHE A 319 12.30 19.28 -36.68
N VAL A 320 11.97 19.71 -35.47
CA VAL A 320 11.39 21.04 -35.19
C VAL A 320 12.29 22.14 -35.72
N PHE A 321 13.61 22.05 -35.48
CA PHE A 321 14.58 22.99 -36.05
C PHE A 321 14.58 22.98 -37.59
N ALA A 322 14.56 21.80 -38.22
CA ALA A 322 14.55 21.69 -39.68
C ALA A 322 13.26 22.24 -40.32
N VAL A 323 12.10 22.01 -39.71
CA VAL A 323 10.80 22.56 -40.17
C VAL A 323 10.75 24.07 -39.98
N GLY A 324 11.28 24.58 -38.85
CA GLY A 324 11.43 26.02 -38.63
C GLY A 324 12.34 26.67 -39.68
N LEU A 325 13.45 26.01 -40.03
CA LEU A 325 14.37 26.46 -41.07
C LEU A 325 13.73 26.45 -42.47
N GLN A 326 12.96 25.42 -42.79
CA GLN A 326 12.20 25.32 -44.05
C GLN A 326 11.17 26.46 -44.18
N THR A 327 10.51 26.82 -43.07
CA THR A 327 9.54 27.92 -43.05
C THR A 327 10.23 29.27 -43.18
N LEU A 328 11.42 29.43 -42.57
CA LEU A 328 12.25 30.62 -42.72
C LEU A 328 12.75 30.81 -44.16
N GLU A 329 13.11 29.73 -44.87
CA GLU A 329 13.58 29.76 -46.26
C GLU A 329 12.63 30.52 -47.19
N GLN A 330 11.32 30.46 -46.91
CA GLN A 330 10.28 31.09 -47.73
C GLN A 330 10.23 32.61 -47.58
N SER A 331 10.81 33.19 -46.54
CA SER A 331 10.58 34.59 -46.16
C SER A 331 11.85 35.41 -45.89
N HIS A 332 12.92 34.82 -45.34
CA HIS A 332 14.11 35.53 -44.89
C HIS A 332 15.41 34.85 -45.34
N THR A 333 16.44 35.65 -45.59
CA THR A 333 17.78 35.13 -45.88
C THR A 333 18.56 34.94 -44.59
N LEU A 334 19.07 33.74 -44.34
CA LEU A 334 19.85 33.44 -43.16
C LEU A 334 21.34 33.71 -43.44
N ARG A 335 21.90 34.75 -42.81
CA ARG A 335 23.32 35.13 -42.99
C ARG A 335 24.16 34.66 -41.80
N LEU A 336 25.30 34.05 -42.12
CA LEU A 336 26.30 33.66 -41.13
C LEU A 336 26.98 34.91 -40.56
N SER A 337 26.98 35.05 -39.24
CA SER A 337 27.71 36.10 -38.52
C SER A 337 28.87 35.48 -37.75
N ASN A 338 30.04 36.11 -37.81
CA ASN A 338 31.20 35.67 -37.04
C ASN A 338 31.10 36.23 -35.62
N LEU A 339 30.40 35.50 -34.76
CA LEU A 339 30.13 35.88 -33.38
C LEU A 339 31.32 35.50 -32.48
N SER A 340 31.53 36.25 -31.41
CA SER A 340 32.50 35.92 -30.36
C SER A 340 31.84 36.12 -29.02
N CYS A 341 32.00 35.20 -28.08
CA CYS A 341 31.51 35.40 -26.71
C CYS A 341 32.11 36.62 -26.00
N ASP A 342 33.31 37.07 -26.40
CA ASP A 342 33.95 38.25 -25.80
C ASP A 342 33.29 39.56 -26.27
N LYS A 343 32.55 39.51 -27.37
CA LYS A 343 31.85 40.65 -27.95
C LYS A 343 30.36 40.33 -27.86
N GLU A 344 29.67 40.94 -26.90
CA GLU A 344 28.22 40.84 -26.68
C GLU A 344 27.43 41.49 -27.84
N GLN A 345 27.65 41.01 -29.06
CA GLN A 345 26.97 41.43 -30.28
C GLN A 345 25.96 40.34 -30.64
N PRO A 346 24.65 40.62 -30.52
CA PRO A 346 23.62 39.66 -30.85
C PRO A 346 23.61 39.32 -32.34
N TRP A 347 23.12 38.13 -32.69
CA TRP A 347 22.97 37.70 -34.06
C TRP A 347 21.66 38.22 -34.69
N ASP A 348 21.79 39.06 -35.72
CA ASP A 348 20.64 39.63 -36.46
C ASP A 348 19.62 38.57 -36.97
N GLY A 349 20.08 37.34 -37.28
CA GLY A 349 19.23 36.25 -37.78
C GLY A 349 18.50 35.46 -36.69
N GLY A 350 18.91 35.61 -35.43
CA GLY A 350 18.45 34.84 -34.29
C GLY A 350 16.97 34.98 -34.00
N LEU A 351 16.52 36.23 -33.84
CA LEU A 351 15.14 36.56 -33.51
C LEU A 351 14.15 36.08 -34.59
N SER A 352 14.54 36.15 -35.85
CA SER A 352 13.71 35.61 -36.94
C SER A 352 13.61 34.08 -36.82
N LEU A 353 14.75 33.40 -36.67
CA LEU A 353 14.82 31.94 -36.61
C LEU A 353 14.02 31.37 -35.43
N ILE A 354 14.18 31.92 -34.22
CA ILE A 354 13.44 31.45 -33.04
C ILE A 354 11.92 31.62 -33.20
N ASN A 355 11.46 32.72 -33.79
CA ASN A 355 10.03 32.97 -34.00
C ASN A 355 9.42 31.95 -34.98
N TYR A 356 10.13 31.60 -36.05
CA TYR A 356 9.69 30.53 -36.95
C TYR A 356 9.68 29.17 -36.27
N ILE A 357 10.70 28.86 -35.46
CA ILE A 357 10.75 27.61 -34.69
C ILE A 357 9.59 27.53 -33.68
N ASN A 358 9.29 28.63 -32.98
CA ASN A 358 8.20 28.70 -32.02
C ASN A 358 6.80 28.58 -32.68
N SER A 359 6.68 28.89 -33.98
CA SER A 359 5.45 28.70 -34.77
C SER A 359 5.29 27.31 -35.39
N VAL A 360 6.23 26.39 -35.15
CA VAL A 360 6.16 25.04 -35.72
C VAL A 360 5.04 24.24 -35.08
N GLU A 361 4.13 23.76 -35.93
CA GLU A 361 3.10 22.79 -35.60
C GLU A 361 3.40 21.48 -36.35
N MET A 362 3.75 20.41 -35.62
CA MET A 362 4.05 19.12 -36.24
C MET A 362 3.71 17.94 -35.33
N LYS A 363 3.67 16.74 -35.92
CA LYS A 363 3.59 15.47 -35.17
C LYS A 363 4.95 14.77 -35.20
N GLY A 364 5.59 14.66 -34.05
CA GLY A 364 6.86 13.94 -33.85
C GLY A 364 6.65 12.54 -33.27
N LEU A 365 7.74 11.93 -32.79
CA LEU A 365 7.72 10.66 -32.04
C LEU A 365 6.99 10.82 -30.70
N SER A 366 7.12 11.98 -30.07
CA SER A 366 6.46 12.33 -28.81
C SER A 366 5.02 12.84 -28.99
N GLY A 367 4.40 12.65 -30.17
CA GLY A 367 3.03 13.07 -30.47
C GLY A 367 2.94 14.48 -31.06
N PRO A 368 1.81 15.20 -30.89
CA PRO A 368 1.65 16.56 -31.40
C PRO A 368 2.57 17.53 -30.65
N ILE A 369 3.19 18.45 -31.38
CA ILE A 369 4.14 19.45 -30.88
C ILE A 369 3.64 20.82 -31.33
N GLU A 370 3.43 21.70 -30.36
CA GLU A 370 3.06 23.10 -30.52
C GLU A 370 3.66 23.88 -29.36
N PHE A 371 4.21 25.07 -29.65
CA PHE A 371 4.88 25.91 -28.66
C PHE A 371 4.14 27.22 -28.43
N LYS A 372 4.28 27.73 -27.20
CA LYS A 372 3.92 29.09 -26.84
C LYS A 372 5.05 29.64 -25.98
N GLU A 373 5.66 30.74 -26.43
CA GLU A 373 6.78 31.38 -25.74
C GLU A 373 7.91 30.38 -25.42
N GLY A 374 8.26 29.53 -26.37
CA GLY A 374 9.31 28.52 -26.23
C GLY A 374 8.95 27.28 -25.42
N ARG A 375 7.74 27.23 -24.83
CA ARG A 375 7.27 26.09 -24.03
C ARG A 375 6.25 25.25 -24.79
N ARG A 376 6.39 23.93 -24.71
CA ARG A 376 5.45 23.00 -25.33
C ARG A 376 4.10 23.00 -24.60
N ILE A 377 3.05 23.45 -25.29
CA ILE A 377 1.69 23.52 -24.73
C ILE A 377 0.81 22.34 -25.12
N GLN A 378 1.06 21.74 -26.28
CA GLN A 378 0.28 20.61 -26.79
C GLN A 378 1.13 19.33 -26.79
N PHE A 379 0.61 18.29 -26.16
CA PHE A 379 1.16 16.94 -26.17
C PHE A 379 0.09 15.94 -25.72
N LYS A 380 0.40 14.65 -25.84
CA LYS A 380 -0.46 13.54 -25.40
C LYS A 380 0.35 12.66 -24.46
N LEU A 381 -0.26 12.25 -23.34
CA LEU A 381 0.30 11.21 -22.46
C LEU A 381 -0.63 10.00 -22.47
N ASP A 382 -0.09 8.83 -22.75
CA ASP A 382 -0.80 7.57 -22.60
C ASP A 382 -0.68 7.11 -21.14
N LEU A 383 -1.80 6.78 -20.50
CA LEU A 383 -1.81 6.18 -19.17
C LEU A 383 -1.70 4.66 -19.31
N LEU A 384 -0.64 4.08 -18.76
CA LEU A 384 -0.39 2.64 -18.75
C LEU A 384 -0.72 2.05 -17.38
N LYS A 385 -1.29 0.85 -17.37
CA LYS A 385 -1.46 0.01 -16.17
C LYS A 385 -0.87 -1.37 -16.38
N LEU A 386 -0.20 -1.91 -15.37
CA LEU A 386 0.30 -3.28 -15.38
C LEU A 386 -0.87 -4.26 -15.31
N LYS A 387 -1.02 -5.10 -16.35
CA LYS A 387 -1.94 -6.25 -16.38
C LYS A 387 -1.15 -7.54 -16.65
N GLN A 388 -1.77 -8.69 -16.44
CA GLN A 388 -1.27 -9.95 -17.00
C GLN A 388 -1.63 -9.95 -18.50
N PRO A 389 -0.68 -9.84 -19.46
CA PRO A 389 0.75 -10.19 -19.39
C PRO A 389 1.77 -9.02 -19.44
N ALA A 390 1.36 -7.77 -19.60
CA ALA A 390 2.25 -6.62 -19.78
C ALA A 390 1.60 -5.29 -19.32
N LEU A 391 2.38 -4.20 -19.36
CA LEU A 391 1.82 -2.85 -19.30
C LEU A 391 0.92 -2.63 -20.52
N VAL A 392 -0.32 -2.22 -20.27
CA VAL A 392 -1.31 -1.95 -21.31
C VAL A 392 -1.83 -0.53 -21.14
N LYS A 393 -2.06 0.14 -22.26
CA LYS A 393 -2.70 1.46 -22.29
C LYS A 393 -4.15 1.37 -21.82
N VAL A 394 -4.49 2.15 -20.81
CA VAL A 394 -5.84 2.19 -20.18
C VAL A 394 -6.52 3.56 -20.31
N GLY A 395 -5.80 4.57 -20.79
CA GLY A 395 -6.33 5.90 -21.02
C GLY A 395 -5.34 6.82 -21.72
N GLU A 396 -5.79 8.04 -21.99
CA GLU A 396 -5.01 9.13 -22.57
C GLU A 396 -5.26 10.40 -21.76
N TRP A 397 -4.27 11.28 -21.70
CA TRP A 397 -4.35 12.58 -21.06
C TRP A 397 -3.90 13.68 -22.02
N HIS A 398 -4.68 14.75 -22.07
CA HIS A 398 -4.42 15.93 -22.90
C HIS A 398 -4.48 17.22 -22.06
N PRO A 399 -3.57 18.19 -22.31
CA PRO A 399 -3.67 19.51 -21.72
C PRO A 399 -5.05 20.14 -21.93
N GLY A 400 -5.69 20.61 -20.85
CA GLY A 400 -7.00 21.26 -20.86
C GLY A 400 -8.22 20.34 -20.96
N THR A 401 -8.07 19.11 -21.45
CA THR A 401 -9.17 18.12 -21.52
C THR A 401 -9.17 17.18 -20.31
N GLY A 402 -7.99 16.96 -19.71
CA GLY A 402 -7.81 16.10 -18.56
C GLY A 402 -7.65 14.63 -18.93
N VAL A 403 -7.80 13.74 -17.94
CA VAL A 403 -7.66 12.29 -18.12
C VAL A 403 -8.92 11.69 -18.76
N ASN A 404 -8.73 10.96 -19.85
CA ASN A 404 -9.78 10.20 -20.52
C ASN A 404 -9.45 8.71 -20.48
N ILE A 405 -10.24 7.95 -19.71
CA ILE A 405 -9.97 6.54 -19.44
C ILE A 405 -10.81 5.68 -20.35
N THR A 406 -10.13 4.96 -21.25
CA THR A 406 -10.74 4.05 -22.22
C THR A 406 -11.15 2.73 -21.58
N ASP A 407 -10.37 2.23 -20.63
CA ASP A 407 -10.63 0.97 -19.93
C ASP A 407 -10.78 1.19 -18.42
N ARG A 408 -12.00 1.52 -17.99
CA ARG A 408 -12.32 1.72 -16.56
C ARG A 408 -12.28 0.41 -15.77
N ALA A 409 -12.65 -0.71 -16.41
CA ALA A 409 -12.62 -2.02 -15.78
C ALA A 409 -11.19 -2.42 -15.41
N ALA A 410 -10.21 -2.10 -16.27
CA ALA A 410 -8.79 -2.28 -15.96
C ALA A 410 -8.37 -1.69 -14.62
N LEU A 411 -8.87 -0.50 -14.28
CA LEU A 411 -8.39 0.29 -13.15
C LEU A 411 -9.01 -0.17 -11.83
N PHE A 412 -10.26 -0.64 -11.86
CA PHE A 412 -11.04 -0.97 -10.66
C PHE A 412 -11.38 -2.46 -10.49
N GLU A 413 -11.12 -3.35 -11.45
CA GLU A 413 -11.32 -4.78 -11.22
C GLU A 413 -10.17 -5.36 -10.38
N PRO A 414 -10.40 -5.71 -9.09
CA PRO A 414 -9.70 -6.85 -8.52
C PRO A 414 -10.13 -8.03 -9.39
N GLY A 415 -9.19 -8.68 -10.05
CA GLY A 415 -9.48 -9.68 -11.08
C GLY A 415 -10.68 -10.54 -10.71
N THR A 416 -11.76 -10.42 -11.48
CA THR A 416 -12.97 -11.21 -11.38
C THR A 416 -12.61 -12.63 -11.75
N MET A 417 -11.89 -13.31 -10.87
CA MET A 417 -11.64 -14.72 -11.03
C MET A 417 -12.91 -15.42 -10.59
N ASN A 418 -13.63 -15.96 -11.56
CA ASN A 418 -14.63 -17.01 -11.33
C ASN A 418 -13.91 -18.30 -10.85
N PHE A 419 -13.17 -18.26 -9.74
CA PHE A 419 -12.73 -19.47 -9.06
C PHE A 419 -13.73 -19.81 -7.97
N THR A 420 -14.14 -21.08 -7.93
CA THR A 420 -14.95 -21.62 -6.85
C THR A 420 -14.01 -22.29 -5.86
N LEU A 421 -13.88 -21.73 -4.65
CA LEU A 421 -13.03 -22.31 -3.61
C LEU A 421 -13.64 -23.61 -3.07
N VAL A 422 -12.84 -24.67 -2.99
CA VAL A 422 -13.27 -25.91 -2.31
C VAL A 422 -13.03 -25.75 -0.82
N VAL A 423 -14.12 -25.62 -0.06
CA VAL A 423 -14.09 -25.42 1.38
C VAL A 423 -14.36 -26.75 2.08
N THR A 424 -13.35 -27.29 2.78
CA THR A 424 -13.51 -28.48 3.60
C THR A 424 -14.08 -28.14 4.97
N THR A 425 -14.99 -28.97 5.46
CA THR A 425 -15.64 -28.80 6.76
C THR A 425 -15.93 -30.13 7.46
N ILE A 426 -16.33 -30.06 8.72
CA ILE A 426 -16.71 -31.18 9.57
C ILE A 426 -18.08 -30.90 10.21
N LEU A 427 -18.94 -31.91 10.26
CA LEU A 427 -20.27 -31.79 10.87
C LEU A 427 -20.16 -31.71 12.40
N GLU A 428 -20.50 -30.57 13.00
CA GLU A 428 -20.51 -30.36 14.45
C GLU A 428 -21.59 -29.35 14.86
N THR A 429 -22.44 -29.69 15.82
CA THR A 429 -23.48 -28.80 16.35
C THR A 429 -22.90 -27.80 17.36
N PRO A 430 -23.14 -26.48 17.27
CA PRO A 430 -23.98 -25.74 16.31
C PRO A 430 -23.21 -25.06 15.15
N TYR A 431 -21.96 -25.47 14.90
CA TYR A 431 -21.08 -24.85 13.92
C TYR A 431 -21.46 -25.16 12.48
N VAL A 432 -21.56 -26.44 12.14
CA VAL A 432 -21.95 -26.94 10.80
C VAL A 432 -22.87 -28.14 10.96
N MET A 433 -24.10 -27.95 10.54
CA MET A 433 -25.19 -28.92 10.60
C MET A 433 -25.71 -29.18 9.20
N MET A 434 -26.32 -30.34 8.98
CA MET A 434 -26.88 -30.73 7.70
C MET A 434 -28.40 -30.85 7.81
N HIS A 435 -29.12 -30.28 6.86
CA HIS A 435 -30.57 -30.47 6.78
C HIS A 435 -30.91 -31.94 6.54
N THR A 436 -31.87 -32.48 7.29
CA THR A 436 -32.33 -33.87 7.16
C THR A 436 -33.28 -34.08 5.97
N ALA A 437 -33.79 -32.99 5.38
CA ALA A 437 -34.70 -33.04 4.24
C ALA A 437 -33.94 -33.03 2.89
N ASN A 438 -34.30 -33.93 1.98
CA ASN A 438 -33.68 -34.09 0.65
C ASN A 438 -33.99 -32.96 -0.36
N ASN A 439 -34.57 -31.84 0.08
CA ASN A 439 -34.95 -30.74 -0.81
C ASN A 439 -33.80 -29.77 -1.13
N PHE A 440 -32.65 -29.92 -0.48
CA PHE A 440 -31.51 -29.03 -0.64
C PHE A 440 -30.39 -29.68 -1.45
N THR A 441 -29.82 -28.93 -2.39
CA THR A 441 -28.70 -29.34 -3.25
C THR A 441 -27.52 -28.40 -3.09
N GLY A 442 -26.29 -28.89 -3.25
CA GLY A 442 -25.08 -28.07 -3.15
C GLY A 442 -24.81 -27.55 -1.74
N ASN A 443 -24.48 -26.25 -1.63
CA ASN A 443 -24.13 -25.59 -0.36
C ASN A 443 -25.32 -25.44 0.59
N SER A 444 -26.53 -25.27 0.07
CA SER A 444 -27.76 -25.09 0.88
C SER A 444 -28.14 -26.31 1.72
N ARG A 445 -27.42 -27.43 1.59
CA ARG A 445 -27.57 -28.61 2.46
C ARG A 445 -27.05 -28.35 3.87
N PHE A 446 -26.14 -27.40 4.04
CA PHE A 446 -25.48 -27.11 5.29
C PHE A 446 -25.97 -25.79 5.88
N TYR A 447 -26.08 -25.73 7.20
CA TYR A 447 -26.45 -24.54 7.96
C TYR A 447 -25.72 -24.54 9.30
N GLY A 448 -25.55 -23.37 9.92
CA GLY A 448 -24.92 -23.25 11.24
C GLY A 448 -23.98 -22.05 11.32
N PHE A 449 -23.44 -21.82 12.51
CA PHE A 449 -22.66 -20.62 12.82
C PHE A 449 -21.48 -20.38 11.86
N CYS A 450 -20.74 -21.43 11.49
CA CYS A 450 -19.61 -21.31 10.59
C CYS A 450 -20.03 -21.13 9.12
N ILE A 451 -21.22 -21.62 8.73
CA ILE A 451 -21.76 -21.44 7.39
C ILE A 451 -22.21 -20.00 7.18
N ASP A 452 -22.87 -19.41 8.18
CA ASP A 452 -23.31 -18.01 8.14
C ASP A 452 -22.12 -17.04 8.06
N ILE A 453 -21.05 -17.33 8.80
CA ILE A 453 -19.79 -16.56 8.71
C ILE A 453 -19.17 -16.68 7.31
N LEU A 454 -19.09 -17.89 6.76
CA LEU A 454 -18.50 -18.12 5.44
C LEU A 454 -19.28 -17.41 4.34
N ASP A 455 -20.61 -17.47 4.37
CA ASP A 455 -21.47 -16.76 3.41
C ASP A 455 -21.25 -15.24 3.49
N ARG A 456 -21.11 -14.70 4.71
CA ARG A 456 -20.82 -13.28 4.90
C ARG A 456 -19.44 -12.87 4.35
N ILE A 457 -18.42 -13.69 4.58
CA ILE A 457 -17.06 -13.46 4.05
C ILE A 457 -17.07 -13.54 2.51
N SER A 458 -17.77 -14.53 1.95
CA SER A 458 -17.92 -14.71 0.50
C SER A 458 -18.56 -13.48 -0.16
N GLN A 459 -19.61 -12.90 0.45
CA GLN A 459 -20.27 -11.70 -0.07
C GLN A 459 -19.41 -10.43 0.02
N GLU A 460 -18.60 -10.28 1.08
CA GLU A 460 -17.74 -9.11 1.26
C GLU A 460 -16.49 -9.14 0.37
N VAL A 461 -15.93 -10.34 0.13
CA VAL A 461 -14.72 -10.51 -0.68
C VAL A 461 -15.04 -10.78 -2.15
N GLY A 462 -16.19 -11.38 -2.46
CA GLY A 462 -16.64 -11.65 -3.83
C GLY A 462 -16.09 -12.94 -4.45
N PHE A 463 -16.03 -14.04 -3.68
CA PHE A 463 -15.66 -15.37 -4.21
C PHE A 463 -16.81 -16.37 -4.10
N ASP A 464 -16.89 -17.29 -5.07
CA ASP A 464 -17.77 -18.46 -4.99
C ASP A 464 -17.09 -19.59 -4.22
N TYR A 465 -17.87 -20.46 -3.56
CA TYR A 465 -17.33 -21.60 -2.82
C TYR A 465 -18.18 -22.85 -2.97
N LEU A 466 -17.57 -24.02 -2.73
CA LEU A 466 -18.22 -25.32 -2.67
C LEU A 466 -17.88 -25.99 -1.34
N LEU A 467 -18.90 -26.36 -0.57
CA LEU A 467 -18.73 -27.08 0.69
C LEU A 467 -18.54 -28.57 0.45
N ASP A 468 -17.41 -29.10 0.93
CA ASP A 468 -17.12 -30.53 0.99
C ASP A 468 -16.88 -30.99 2.43
N VAL A 469 -17.38 -32.18 2.76
CA VAL A 469 -17.26 -32.73 4.12
C VAL A 469 -16.06 -33.65 4.17
N VAL A 470 -15.18 -33.45 5.15
CA VAL A 470 -13.98 -34.27 5.32
C VAL A 470 -14.36 -35.77 5.45
N PRO A 471 -13.83 -36.66 4.58
CA PRO A 471 -14.26 -38.07 4.52
C PRO A 471 -13.98 -38.86 5.80
N ASP A 472 -12.87 -38.56 6.47
CA ASP A 472 -12.43 -39.28 7.67
C ASP A 472 -13.01 -38.72 8.97
N ARG A 473 -13.80 -37.64 8.89
CA ARG A 473 -14.40 -36.91 10.03
C ARG A 473 -13.39 -36.51 11.11
N LYS A 474 -12.15 -36.21 10.72
CA LYS A 474 -11.10 -35.75 11.64
C LYS A 474 -10.65 -34.34 11.29
N TYR A 475 -10.30 -33.57 12.32
CA TYR A 475 -9.68 -32.26 12.15
C TYR A 475 -8.31 -32.33 11.49
N GLY A 476 -7.51 -33.29 11.92
CA GLY A 476 -6.14 -33.48 11.48
C GLY A 476 -5.19 -33.58 12.65
N ALA A 477 -4.52 -34.72 12.71
CA ALA A 477 -3.49 -35.07 13.66
C ALA A 477 -2.37 -35.80 12.93
N ARG A 478 -1.15 -35.57 13.38
CA ARG A 478 0.03 -36.26 12.87
C ARG A 478 0.10 -37.65 13.49
N ASP A 479 0.17 -38.67 12.66
CA ASP A 479 0.42 -40.04 13.11
C ASP A 479 1.87 -40.17 13.59
N PRO A 480 2.14 -40.58 14.85
CA PRO A 480 3.49 -40.71 15.37
C PRO A 480 4.33 -41.80 14.67
N HIS A 481 3.71 -42.79 14.04
CA HIS A 481 4.44 -43.89 13.39
C HIS A 481 4.79 -43.57 11.93
N SER A 482 3.82 -43.11 11.14
CA SER A 482 4.04 -42.79 9.72
C SER A 482 4.52 -41.36 9.48
N GLY A 483 4.36 -40.47 10.47
CA GLY A 483 4.65 -39.05 10.34
C GLY A 483 3.67 -38.27 9.46
N MET A 484 2.66 -38.93 8.88
CA MET A 484 1.68 -38.33 7.97
C MET A 484 0.53 -37.64 8.72
N TRP A 485 -0.04 -36.61 8.09
CA TRP A 485 -1.22 -35.91 8.56
C TRP A 485 -2.49 -36.51 7.96
N ASN A 486 -3.57 -36.53 8.76
CA ASN A 486 -4.93 -36.90 8.32
C ASN A 486 -5.89 -35.70 8.42
N GLY A 487 -7.19 -35.93 8.21
CA GLY A 487 -8.23 -34.93 8.40
C GLY A 487 -8.21 -33.76 7.42
N MET A 488 -8.86 -32.67 7.83
CA MET A 488 -8.88 -31.41 7.09
C MET A 488 -7.47 -30.85 6.86
N VAL A 489 -6.56 -30.99 7.83
CA VAL A 489 -5.14 -30.60 7.66
C VAL A 489 -4.51 -31.29 6.44
N SER A 490 -4.72 -32.60 6.30
CA SER A 490 -4.17 -33.36 5.17
C SER A 490 -4.76 -32.91 3.83
N GLN A 491 -6.05 -32.55 3.79
CA GLN A 491 -6.69 -32.04 2.58
C GLN A 491 -6.13 -30.69 2.14
N LEU A 492 -5.85 -29.79 3.09
CA LEU A 492 -5.20 -28.51 2.81
C LEU A 492 -3.75 -28.72 2.32
N MET A 493 -2.98 -29.58 2.99
CA MET A 493 -1.60 -29.89 2.59
C MET A 493 -1.49 -30.53 1.20
N GLN A 494 -2.51 -31.28 0.78
CA GLN A 494 -2.57 -31.94 -0.52
C GLN A 494 -3.24 -31.08 -1.60
N HIS A 495 -3.63 -29.83 -1.29
CA HIS A 495 -4.40 -28.96 -2.18
C HIS A 495 -5.68 -29.63 -2.72
N LYS A 496 -6.31 -30.49 -1.91
CA LYS A 496 -7.64 -31.05 -2.20
C LYS A 496 -8.77 -30.12 -1.78
N ALA A 497 -8.48 -29.26 -0.80
CA ALA A 497 -9.32 -28.18 -0.36
C ALA A 497 -8.48 -26.91 -0.28
N ASP A 498 -9.08 -25.77 -0.60
CA ASP A 498 -8.43 -24.46 -0.62
C ASP A 498 -8.57 -23.75 0.74
N LEU A 499 -9.67 -24.04 1.45
CA LEU A 499 -9.99 -23.44 2.74
C LEU A 499 -10.61 -24.48 3.66
N ALA A 500 -10.32 -24.40 4.96
CA ALA A 500 -11.00 -25.21 5.98
C ALA A 500 -11.80 -24.30 6.92
N VAL A 501 -13.09 -24.60 7.06
CA VAL A 501 -14.01 -23.83 7.92
C VAL A 501 -14.68 -24.78 8.92
N GLY A 502 -14.52 -24.50 10.20
CA GLY A 502 -15.13 -25.27 11.28
C GLY A 502 -14.55 -24.94 12.65
N SER A 503 -14.92 -25.73 13.66
CA SER A 503 -14.49 -25.63 15.07
C SER A 503 -13.05 -26.14 15.30
N MET A 504 -12.10 -25.72 14.45
CA MET A 504 -10.72 -26.18 14.51
C MET A 504 -9.87 -25.35 15.50
N THR A 505 -9.32 -26.01 16.50
CA THR A 505 -8.38 -25.38 17.44
C THR A 505 -7.02 -25.11 16.79
N ILE A 506 -6.55 -23.87 16.91
CA ILE A 506 -5.20 -23.44 16.53
C ILE A 506 -4.19 -24.06 17.51
N ASN A 507 -3.19 -24.77 17.00
CA ASN A 507 -2.09 -25.31 17.80
C ASN A 507 -0.77 -25.25 17.03
N TYR A 508 0.35 -25.27 17.75
CA TYR A 508 1.70 -25.17 17.17
C TYR A 508 1.98 -26.24 16.10
N ALA A 509 1.52 -27.47 16.32
CA ALA A 509 1.78 -28.56 15.37
C ALA A 509 1.06 -28.34 14.04
N ARG A 510 -0.15 -27.78 14.04
CA ARG A 510 -0.92 -27.46 12.83
C ARG A 510 -0.41 -26.19 12.17
N GLU A 511 -0.07 -25.18 12.95
CA GLU A 511 0.49 -23.90 12.44
C GLU A 511 1.82 -24.11 11.70
N SER A 512 2.57 -25.18 12.02
CA SER A 512 3.80 -25.51 11.29
C SER A 512 3.58 -26.13 9.90
N VAL A 513 2.34 -26.49 9.53
CA VAL A 513 2.01 -27.10 8.23
C VAL A 513 0.91 -26.38 7.45
N ILE A 514 0.09 -25.56 8.12
CA ILE A 514 -0.96 -24.74 7.53
C ILE A 514 -1.00 -23.38 8.22
N ASP A 515 -1.39 -22.35 7.48
CA ASP A 515 -1.59 -21.01 8.02
C ASP A 515 -2.99 -20.85 8.62
N PHE A 516 -3.08 -20.03 9.68
CA PHE A 516 -4.35 -19.69 10.33
C PHE A 516 -4.62 -18.19 10.25
N THR A 517 -5.91 -17.84 10.20
CA THR A 517 -6.38 -16.47 10.43
C THR A 517 -6.32 -16.12 11.92
N LYS A 518 -6.62 -14.87 12.26
CA LYS A 518 -6.87 -14.51 13.65
C LYS A 518 -8.08 -15.29 14.19
N PRO A 519 -8.03 -15.78 15.44
CA PRO A 519 -9.14 -16.55 16.00
C PRO A 519 -10.40 -15.69 16.09
N PHE A 520 -11.53 -16.22 15.61
CA PHE A 520 -12.83 -15.55 15.67
C PHE A 520 -13.59 -15.80 16.99
N MET A 521 -13.17 -16.79 17.79
CA MET A 521 -13.79 -17.14 19.07
C MET A 521 -12.73 -17.63 20.06
N ASN A 522 -12.73 -17.05 21.27
CA ASN A 522 -11.81 -17.45 22.35
C ASN A 522 -12.51 -18.46 23.26
N LEU A 523 -12.00 -19.70 23.28
CA LEU A 523 -12.50 -20.79 24.10
C LEU A 523 -11.40 -21.31 25.03
N GLY A 524 -11.81 -21.90 26.16
CA GLY A 524 -10.91 -22.52 27.13
C GLY A 524 -11.42 -23.89 27.58
N ILE A 525 -10.55 -24.65 28.27
CA ILE A 525 -10.93 -25.93 28.85
C ILE A 525 -11.90 -25.68 30.00
N SER A 526 -13.10 -26.26 29.93
CA SER A 526 -14.11 -26.20 30.98
C SER A 526 -14.47 -27.60 31.46
N ILE A 527 -14.89 -27.70 32.73
CA ILE A 527 -15.33 -28.97 33.32
C ILE A 527 -16.85 -28.91 33.44
N LEU A 528 -17.52 -29.79 32.70
CA LEU A 528 -18.96 -29.98 32.81
C LEU A 528 -19.23 -31.03 33.90
N PHE A 529 -19.93 -30.63 34.97
CA PHE A 529 -20.43 -31.55 35.98
C PHE A 529 -21.92 -31.33 36.20
N LYS A 530 -22.60 -32.39 36.63
CA LYS A 530 -24.02 -32.35 36.94
C LYS A 530 -24.26 -31.49 38.17
N VAL A 531 -25.15 -30.50 38.05
CA VAL A 531 -25.55 -29.66 39.19
C VAL A 531 -26.04 -30.56 40.35
N PRO A 532 -25.46 -30.46 41.55
CA PRO A 532 -25.91 -31.25 42.69
C PRO A 532 -27.31 -30.79 43.11
N LYS A 533 -28.24 -31.74 43.27
CA LYS A 533 -29.57 -31.45 43.81
C LYS A 533 -29.46 -31.21 45.32
N SER A 534 -30.16 -30.20 45.85
CA SER A 534 -30.25 -29.94 47.29
C SER A 534 -30.74 -31.18 48.02
N GLN A 535 -30.00 -31.62 49.04
CA GLN A 535 -30.34 -32.80 49.82
C GLN A 535 -31.63 -32.55 50.62
N GLN A 536 -32.58 -33.49 50.60
CA GLN A 536 -33.84 -33.36 51.35
C GLN A 536 -33.56 -33.31 52.86
N ALA A 537 -34.30 -32.47 53.60
CA ALA A 537 -34.17 -32.36 55.06
C ALA A 537 -34.44 -33.71 55.73
N LYS A 538 -33.45 -34.22 56.48
CA LYS A 538 -33.55 -35.48 57.22
C LYS A 538 -34.36 -35.28 58.51
N LEU A 539 -35.13 -36.29 58.94
CA LEU A 539 -35.96 -36.23 60.17
C LEU A 539 -35.19 -35.80 61.44
N PHE A 540 -33.90 -36.16 61.55
CA PHE A 540 -33.03 -35.81 62.68
C PHE A 540 -32.15 -34.57 62.43
N SER A 541 -32.55 -33.67 61.51
CA SER A 541 -31.74 -32.48 61.19
C SER A 541 -31.50 -31.58 62.40
N PHE A 542 -32.40 -31.57 63.40
CA PHE A 542 -32.22 -30.81 64.63
C PHE A 542 -31.05 -31.30 65.51
N MET A 543 -30.53 -32.50 65.28
CA MET A 543 -29.34 -33.02 65.98
C MET A 543 -28.03 -32.62 65.30
N ASN A 544 -28.06 -32.18 64.03
CA ASN A 544 -26.87 -31.79 63.25
C ASN A 544 -26.03 -30.64 63.86
N PRO A 545 -26.58 -29.67 64.63
CA PRO A 545 -25.78 -28.58 65.21
C PRO A 545 -24.66 -29.04 66.16
N LEU A 546 -24.74 -30.27 66.67
CA LEU A 546 -23.68 -30.91 67.45
C LEU A 546 -23.31 -32.26 66.82
N ALA A 547 -22.01 -32.56 66.76
CA ALA A 547 -21.56 -33.87 66.29
C ALA A 547 -22.13 -35.00 67.15
N THR A 548 -22.40 -36.15 66.54
CA THR A 548 -22.92 -37.35 67.23
C THR A 548 -22.06 -37.78 68.43
N HIS A 549 -20.74 -37.60 68.36
CA HIS A 549 -19.83 -37.85 69.47
C HIS A 549 -20.09 -36.95 70.68
N ILE A 550 -20.44 -35.67 70.46
CA ILE A 550 -20.73 -34.72 71.55
C ILE A 550 -21.99 -35.16 72.30
N TRP A 551 -23.03 -35.60 71.58
CA TRP A 551 -24.24 -36.15 72.19
C TRP A 551 -23.94 -37.37 73.09
N LEU A 552 -23.05 -38.26 72.64
CA LEU A 552 -22.60 -39.39 73.46
C LEU A 552 -21.82 -38.93 74.70
N TYR A 553 -20.96 -37.91 74.57
CA TYR A 553 -20.25 -37.35 75.71
C TYR A 553 -21.19 -36.68 76.72
N VAL A 554 -22.21 -35.93 76.28
CA VAL A 554 -23.23 -35.35 77.15
C VAL A 554 -23.99 -36.45 77.90
N LEU A 555 -24.36 -37.54 77.23
CA LEU A 555 -25.00 -38.69 77.88
C LEU A 555 -24.09 -39.35 78.93
N SER A 556 -22.80 -39.54 78.61
CA SER A 556 -21.82 -40.11 79.55
C SER A 556 -21.59 -39.19 80.77
N ALA A 557 -21.48 -37.88 80.55
CA ALA A 557 -21.32 -36.89 81.60
C ALA A 557 -22.55 -36.83 82.51
N TYR A 558 -23.76 -36.91 81.94
CA TYR A 558 -25.00 -37.01 82.68
C TYR A 558 -25.03 -38.23 83.62
N ILE A 559 -24.66 -39.41 83.13
CA ILE A 559 -24.60 -40.63 83.96
C ILE A 559 -23.56 -40.48 85.06
N LEU A 560 -22.36 -40.00 84.71
CA LEU A 560 -21.26 -39.82 85.66
C LEU A 560 -21.64 -38.87 86.80
N VAL A 561 -22.15 -37.67 86.47
CA VAL A 561 -22.54 -36.67 87.47
C VAL A 561 -23.68 -37.17 88.35
N SER A 562 -24.64 -37.91 87.80
CA SER A 562 -25.75 -38.47 88.58
C SER A 562 -25.26 -39.49 89.63
N ILE A 563 -24.31 -40.34 89.24
CA ILE A 563 -23.69 -41.32 90.15
C ILE A 563 -22.82 -40.60 91.18
N THR A 564 -21.99 -39.64 90.77
CA THR A 564 -21.16 -38.84 91.68
C THR A 564 -22.04 -38.10 92.70
N MET A 565 -23.15 -37.51 92.26
CA MET A 565 -24.10 -36.83 93.14
C MET A 565 -24.72 -37.79 94.16
N PHE A 566 -25.14 -38.99 93.73
CA PHE A 566 -25.65 -40.03 94.63
C PHE A 566 -24.61 -40.48 95.68
N VAL A 567 -23.38 -40.74 95.24
CA VAL A 567 -22.28 -41.18 96.13
C VAL A 567 -21.96 -40.09 97.15
N VAL A 568 -21.72 -38.85 96.70
CA VAL A 568 -21.37 -37.73 97.58
C VAL A 568 -22.51 -37.40 98.55
N ALA A 569 -23.77 -37.50 98.11
CA ALA A 569 -24.93 -37.30 98.97
C ALA A 569 -25.08 -38.40 100.03
N ARG A 570 -24.75 -39.68 99.73
CA ARG A 570 -24.81 -40.77 100.72
C ARG A 570 -23.75 -40.60 101.80
N PHE A 571 -22.53 -40.19 101.42
CA PHE A 571 -21.39 -40.05 102.33
C PHE A 571 -21.38 -38.74 103.13
N SER A 572 -22.06 -37.69 102.67
CA SER A 572 -22.11 -36.41 103.37
C SER A 572 -23.18 -36.45 104.48
N PRO A 573 -22.82 -36.41 105.78
CA PRO A 573 -23.79 -36.52 106.87
C PRO A 573 -24.83 -35.40 106.86
N CYS A 574 -24.47 -34.21 106.35
CA CYS A 574 -25.34 -33.04 106.30
C CYS A 574 -26.52 -33.15 105.31
N GLU A 575 -26.55 -34.16 104.43
CA GLU A 575 -27.67 -34.43 103.51
C GLU A 575 -28.72 -35.38 104.12
N TRP A 576 -28.41 -35.97 105.27
CA TRP A 576 -29.33 -36.83 106.01
C TRP A 576 -30.22 -35.94 106.89
N GLN A 577 -31.52 -35.86 106.58
CA GLN A 577 -32.47 -35.09 107.39
C GLN A 577 -33.63 -35.94 107.92
N ASN A 578 -34.02 -35.68 109.16
CA ASN A 578 -35.24 -36.25 109.72
C ASN A 578 -36.47 -35.57 109.06
N PRO A 579 -37.35 -36.31 108.36
CA PRO A 579 -38.54 -35.74 107.71
C PRO A 579 -39.56 -35.15 108.71
N HIS A 580 -39.52 -35.54 109.98
CA HIS A 580 -40.37 -34.99 111.04
C HIS A 580 -39.51 -34.48 112.23
N PRO A 581 -38.95 -33.26 112.15
CA PRO A 581 -38.07 -32.70 113.18
C PRO A 581 -38.75 -32.42 114.53
N CYS A 582 -40.06 -32.64 114.64
CA CYS A 582 -40.86 -32.43 115.85
C CYS A 582 -41.11 -33.72 116.67
N GLU A 583 -40.74 -34.90 116.17
CA GLU A 583 -40.79 -36.16 116.92
C GLU A 583 -39.38 -36.54 117.39
N ILE A 584 -39.15 -36.51 118.71
CA ILE A 584 -37.82 -36.62 119.33
C ILE A 584 -37.29 -38.07 119.34
N ASP A 585 -38.17 -39.08 119.20
CA ASP A 585 -37.83 -40.51 119.32
C ASP A 585 -37.73 -41.27 117.97
N ASN A 586 -37.84 -40.59 116.83
CA ASN A 586 -37.70 -41.20 115.51
C ASN A 586 -36.34 -40.82 114.86
N GLU A 587 -35.31 -41.66 115.03
CA GLU A 587 -33.99 -41.50 114.36
C GLU A 587 -33.99 -41.92 112.88
N LEU A 588 -35.14 -41.89 112.20
CA LEU A 588 -35.24 -42.25 110.78
C LEU A 588 -34.80 -41.07 109.92
N VAL A 589 -33.49 -40.99 109.68
CA VAL A 589 -32.92 -39.96 108.81
C VAL A 589 -33.06 -40.37 107.34
N LYS A 590 -33.72 -39.54 106.52
CA LYS A 590 -33.98 -39.83 105.11
C LYS A 590 -33.11 -38.93 104.23
N ASN A 591 -32.38 -39.55 103.31
CA ASN A 591 -31.66 -38.82 102.26
C ASN A 591 -32.60 -38.56 101.08
N GLN A 592 -32.66 -37.31 100.61
CA GLN A 592 -33.52 -36.91 99.49
C GLN A 592 -32.94 -37.34 98.14
N PHE A 593 -31.62 -37.57 98.04
CA PHE A 593 -30.92 -38.04 96.84
C PHE A 593 -30.81 -39.57 96.81
N SER A 594 -31.90 -40.24 96.40
CA SER A 594 -31.84 -41.61 95.87
C SER A 594 -31.19 -41.63 94.49
N LEU A 595 -30.75 -42.80 93.99
CA LEU A 595 -30.16 -42.89 92.64
C LEU A 595 -31.10 -42.30 91.57
N ALA A 596 -32.39 -42.64 91.63
CA ALA A 596 -33.41 -42.09 90.72
C ALA A 596 -33.58 -40.57 90.88
N ASN A 597 -33.56 -40.07 92.11
CA ASN A 597 -33.68 -38.63 92.39
C ASN A 597 -32.44 -37.84 91.95
N SER A 598 -31.24 -38.45 92.00
CA SER A 598 -30.01 -37.85 91.47
C SER A 598 -30.05 -37.72 89.95
N PHE A 599 -30.53 -38.76 89.24
CA PHE A 599 -30.77 -38.67 87.78
C PHE A 599 -31.85 -37.63 87.44
N TRP A 600 -32.91 -37.55 88.25
CA TRP A 600 -33.96 -36.53 88.09
C TRP A 600 -33.42 -35.10 88.26
N PHE A 601 -32.55 -34.89 89.26
CA PHE A 601 -31.91 -33.60 89.48
C PHE A 601 -30.99 -33.20 88.32
N THR A 602 -30.17 -34.11 87.79
CA THR A 602 -29.24 -33.82 86.69
C THR A 602 -29.94 -33.58 85.36
N ILE A 603 -31.06 -34.25 85.07
CA ILE A 603 -31.83 -34.02 83.84
C ILE A 603 -32.64 -32.72 83.90
N GLY A 604 -33.27 -32.42 85.05
CA GLY A 604 -34.02 -31.18 85.23
C GLY A 604 -33.15 -29.93 85.10
N THR A 605 -31.88 -30.04 85.51
CA THR A 605 -30.88 -28.98 85.36
C THR A 605 -30.35 -28.86 83.92
N LEU A 606 -30.18 -29.98 83.20
CA LEU A 606 -29.86 -29.97 81.76
C LEU A 606 -30.99 -29.36 80.91
N MET A 607 -32.26 -29.57 81.28
CA MET A 607 -33.41 -29.00 80.56
C MET A 607 -33.78 -27.57 81.01
N GLN A 608 -33.00 -26.95 81.91
CA GLN A 608 -33.27 -25.63 82.50
C GLN A 608 -34.63 -25.51 83.23
N GLN A 609 -35.25 -26.62 83.65
CA GLN A 609 -36.57 -26.62 84.30
C GLN A 609 -36.49 -26.61 85.85
N GLY A 610 -35.28 -26.71 86.42
CA GLY A 610 -35.10 -26.82 87.88
C GLY A 610 -35.55 -28.16 88.44
N SER A 611 -35.35 -28.38 89.74
CA SER A 611 -35.81 -29.57 90.46
C SER A 611 -36.23 -29.16 91.87
N ASP A 612 -37.25 -29.83 92.43
CA ASP A 612 -37.67 -29.63 93.82
C ASP A 612 -36.63 -30.14 94.85
N LEU A 613 -35.61 -30.86 94.35
CA LEU A 613 -34.53 -31.42 95.15
C LEU A 613 -33.34 -30.46 95.18
N ASN A 614 -33.02 -29.92 96.36
CA ASN A 614 -31.94 -28.96 96.52
C ASN A 614 -30.78 -29.53 97.34
N PRO A 615 -29.54 -29.54 96.83
CA PRO A 615 -28.38 -29.97 97.61
C PRO A 615 -28.09 -29.01 98.77
N LYS A 616 -27.86 -29.57 99.95
CA LYS A 616 -27.64 -28.81 101.18
C LYS A 616 -26.17 -28.80 101.60
N ALA A 617 -25.46 -29.90 101.42
CA ALA A 617 -24.04 -30.00 101.74
C ALA A 617 -23.19 -29.17 100.75
N THR A 618 -22.08 -28.62 101.24
CA THR A 618 -21.16 -27.84 100.40
C THR A 618 -20.57 -28.70 99.27
N SER A 619 -20.29 -29.98 99.54
CA SER A 619 -19.74 -30.95 98.56
C SER A 619 -20.69 -31.21 97.39
N THR A 620 -21.98 -31.46 97.67
CA THR A 620 -23.03 -31.69 96.65
C THR A 620 -23.34 -30.41 95.87
N ARG A 621 -23.30 -29.24 96.52
CA ARG A 621 -23.45 -27.93 95.87
C ARG A 621 -22.33 -27.61 94.87
N ILE A 622 -21.08 -27.97 95.17
CA ILE A 622 -19.96 -27.78 94.23
C ILE A 622 -20.15 -28.65 92.99
N VAL A 623 -20.52 -29.92 93.16
CA VAL A 623 -20.82 -30.84 92.03
C VAL A 623 -21.97 -30.30 91.18
N GLY A 624 -23.06 -29.85 91.81
CA GLY A 624 -24.19 -29.22 91.12
C GLY A 624 -23.81 -27.92 90.40
N GLY A 625 -22.97 -27.08 91.00
CA GLY A 625 -22.52 -25.83 90.40
C GLY A 625 -21.65 -26.03 89.16
N ILE A 626 -20.74 -27.01 89.18
CA ILE A 626 -19.93 -27.38 88.01
C ILE A 626 -20.83 -27.92 86.88
N TRP A 627 -21.82 -28.75 87.23
CA TRP A 627 -22.79 -29.26 86.27
C TRP A 627 -23.65 -28.15 85.65
N TRP A 628 -24.10 -27.17 86.44
CA TRP A 628 -24.82 -26.00 85.92
C TRP A 628 -23.98 -25.18 84.95
N PHE A 629 -22.71 -24.94 85.26
CA PHE A 629 -21.82 -24.23 84.35
C PHE A 629 -21.61 -25.00 83.04
N PHE A 630 -21.42 -26.33 83.12
CA PHE A 630 -21.28 -27.19 81.95
C PHE A 630 -22.53 -27.19 81.06
N THR A 631 -23.72 -27.36 81.65
CA THR A 631 -25.00 -27.38 80.91
C THR A 631 -25.30 -26.04 80.26
N LEU A 632 -25.00 -24.92 80.91
CA LEU A 632 -25.13 -23.57 80.34
C LEU A 632 -24.30 -23.43 79.06
N ILE A 633 -23.03 -23.85 79.08
CA ILE A 633 -22.14 -23.78 77.91
C ILE A 633 -22.67 -24.64 76.76
N ILE A 634 -23.09 -25.88 77.04
CA ILE A 634 -23.56 -26.82 76.01
C ILE A 634 -24.82 -26.31 75.32
N ILE A 635 -25.81 -25.82 76.07
CA ILE A 635 -27.08 -25.32 75.50
C ILE A 635 -26.86 -24.02 74.72
N SER A 636 -26.00 -23.13 75.24
CA SER A 636 -25.65 -21.89 74.53
C SER A 636 -24.91 -22.19 73.22
N SER A 637 -24.04 -23.20 73.21
CA SER A 637 -23.34 -23.63 71.99
C SER A 637 -24.28 -24.30 70.98
N TYR A 638 -25.22 -25.12 71.47
CA TYR A 638 -26.24 -25.75 70.63
C TYR A 638 -27.11 -24.71 69.93
N THR A 639 -27.60 -23.72 70.68
CA THR A 639 -28.44 -22.64 70.14
C THR A 639 -27.68 -21.73 69.18
N ALA A 640 -26.41 -21.41 69.48
CA ALA A 640 -25.55 -20.63 68.59
C ALA A 640 -25.29 -21.35 67.25
N ASN A 641 -25.07 -22.66 67.27
CA ASN A 641 -24.87 -23.44 66.05
C ASN A 641 -26.18 -23.68 65.30
N LEU A 642 -27.32 -23.78 65.97
CA LEU A 642 -28.62 -23.97 65.33
C LEU A 642 -29.06 -22.75 64.51
N ALA A 643 -28.71 -21.52 64.92
CA ALA A 643 -29.15 -20.30 64.23
C ALA A 643 -28.75 -20.18 62.74
N PRO A 644 -27.54 -20.60 62.30
CA PRO A 644 -27.15 -20.63 60.88
C PRO A 644 -27.52 -21.91 60.12
N PHE A 645 -28.05 -22.95 60.78
CA PHE A 645 -28.55 -24.18 60.13
C PHE A 645 -30.02 -24.06 59.75
#